data_AF-A0A1W1HBG3-F1
#
_entry.id   AF-A0A1W1HBG3-F1
#
_cell.length_a   1.000
_cell.length_b   1.000
_cell.length_c   1.000
_cell.angle_alpha   90.00
_cell.angle_beta   90.00
_cell.angle_gamma   90.00
#
_symmetry.space_group_name_H-M   'P 1'
#
loop_
_entity.id
_entity.type
_entity.pdbx_description
1 polymer ?
#
loop_
_entity_poly.entity_id
_entity_poly.type
_entity_poly.pdbx_seq_one_letter_code
_entity_poly.pdbx_strand_id
1 'polypeptide(L)'
;MSDTDITDSQKQFMDSFINAFNPGQTCYLNGTNSNDEILSHFRGERRLSIKPVTNNHAYLCSIRIHGDDAQQQLKNLCAVCEVQELKCYVIAKAENDFSVQIFFFEPIPVHMVFRLQENLLIEAQIIDEEESLEGHTQPFCLIERPFELPFNGADWSDNNGIFLDPETGFESPYQDQAAVLKNIEKHSLSDVARVINDLNTSPTPPKGDQLKQDFIEYNLSNFVNTILGKDALVEITPDLVNADFFHVNPMLPLCDHIRKLNKAGQDCFFGVAPRNKNIGKRSTLMNISNIKTVFIDIDPPDKTKSAEEQSADAKELLNQFSAKLQEYGIAMSSFVVASGHGYHIYFVLQETIPLPSPEWQVVQNALIEVAGGDSAAKDITRVLRLPFSQNNKDPNNPQPVKIVDNTGNLFTLDNFDSLVKDYSSRHKIAEVHLEDSNIKDLPPCLDKLFDSQTTVPKGYRHKVRFVCSIFAHKQGWAEADTIQRLEHTTSDKLKCKSDVEGVYKILNAAPNRYHVGCGNGSLLRELVNDGITICDQANCPYYTQQKGGVFKNPIRIMSNKYCKEKQVDKKTVYEPISTFRIEATESIICDNKEYINAKLISECGREVSLVIPPETWLSKQRFLSILPGKEFIFLGTETDVHCIHHLISKEEFPTKQGFKTIGLHLINGLWTYLTNTGALTMNGRSSDAVYIGDVTEYNTDILETEPMAPESLAACLKSFAYFNHPYVSAPVIGFTVACFFKPRLFMIKNSFPILFVSGERGSAKTATIRAIVLSLHGTQNAEKMLAQMTSFTVMKLVNASNCMPIFFDEYKPSILKEEKVNMISELFRTAYNGLSGDRGQADQSKIRYKYDAPVIIAGEDQSTEPAVMERMIAVSTSKTESGKYQQYFEYLVNNFDLKALGRLIVEKAVTMTDEEVVSIYQFEHQQIQPVFTGRLRDNVAIARFGLHILNKIFLEKIGQPFPITPFHAEESQRINLIEEQEAQRSVVDNITEVFVALIYESESNDKLNNNYKLVSETHYYVKGNELRINLSSFYQILKKWCKDYHFDGEILSKPALLKQIRSQPYFIHYKKAQIMPKKPGGPLCLILGLSELRASNIEIYDICEGSAAKKQQQNMQQINTP
;
A
#
# COMPACT_ATOMS: atom_id res chain seq x y z
N MET A 1 -6.53 -58.31 22.75
CA MET A 1 -6.66 -58.30 24.22
C MET A 1 -8.14 -58.25 24.57
N SER A 2 -8.62 -59.02 25.55
CA SER A 2 -9.97 -58.85 26.12
C SER A 2 -10.02 -57.66 27.06
N ASP A 3 -11.20 -57.06 27.22
CA ASP A 3 -11.58 -55.78 27.85
C ASP A 3 -11.10 -55.47 29.30
N THR A 4 -10.05 -56.10 29.85
CA THR A 4 -9.73 -55.99 31.29
C THR A 4 -8.32 -55.61 31.73
N ASP A 5 -7.32 -55.38 30.86
CA ASP A 5 -5.99 -54.97 31.35
C ASP A 5 -5.32 -53.90 30.47
N ILE A 6 -5.79 -52.66 30.57
CA ILE A 6 -4.88 -51.51 30.46
C ILE A 6 -4.55 -51.12 31.89
N THR A 7 -3.35 -51.45 32.35
CA THR A 7 -2.96 -51.22 33.74
C THR A 7 -2.92 -49.72 34.03
N ASP A 8 -3.29 -49.29 35.25
CA ASP A 8 -3.18 -47.88 35.65
C ASP A 8 -1.77 -47.31 35.38
N SER A 9 -0.74 -48.17 35.42
CA SER A 9 0.62 -47.83 35.02
C SER A 9 0.77 -47.44 33.55
N GLN A 10 0.08 -48.08 32.60
CA GLN A 10 0.13 -47.73 31.17
C GLN A 10 -0.55 -46.38 30.88
N LYS A 11 -1.62 -46.06 31.63
CA LYS A 11 -2.33 -44.79 31.52
C LYS A 11 -1.50 -43.64 32.11
N GLN A 12 -0.98 -43.82 33.32
CA GLN A 12 -0.10 -42.86 34.00
C GLN A 12 1.20 -42.60 33.23
N PHE A 13 1.67 -43.61 32.51
CA PHE A 13 2.82 -43.56 31.62
C PHE A 13 2.57 -42.74 30.35
N MET A 14 1.40 -42.86 29.70
CA MET A 14 1.06 -42.03 28.54
C MET A 14 0.88 -40.56 28.89
N ASP A 15 0.25 -40.29 30.03
CA ASP A 15 0.16 -38.93 30.54
C ASP A 15 1.56 -38.35 30.81
N SER A 16 2.47 -39.16 31.37
CA SER A 16 3.87 -38.75 31.59
C SER A 16 4.64 -38.52 30.28
N PHE A 17 4.45 -39.39 29.28
CA PHE A 17 5.08 -39.27 27.96
C PHE A 17 4.59 -38.03 27.21
N ILE A 18 3.27 -37.78 27.20
CA ILE A 18 2.67 -36.56 26.61
C ILE A 18 3.19 -35.31 27.31
N ASN A 19 3.23 -35.31 28.65
CA ASN A 19 3.74 -34.18 29.44
C ASN A 19 5.24 -33.94 29.22
N ALA A 20 6.02 -34.97 28.88
CA ALA A 20 7.44 -34.83 28.60
C ALA A 20 7.74 -34.09 27.28
N PHE A 21 6.79 -33.93 26.36
CA PHE A 21 6.98 -33.20 25.10
C PHE A 21 6.57 -31.72 25.15
N ASN A 22 5.81 -31.26 26.17
CA ASN A 22 5.76 -29.85 26.62
C ASN A 22 4.81 -29.65 27.83
N PRO A 23 5.10 -28.78 28.84
CA PRO A 23 4.22 -28.56 30.00
C PRO A 23 3.09 -27.53 29.83
N GLY A 24 2.89 -26.94 28.63
CA GLY A 24 2.06 -25.72 28.53
C GLY A 24 1.23 -25.52 27.27
N GLN A 25 1.29 -26.39 26.26
CA GLN A 25 0.45 -26.30 25.07
C GLN A 25 0.02 -27.69 24.62
N THR A 26 -1.30 -27.86 24.50
CA THR A 26 -2.03 -29.04 24.04
C THR A 26 -1.36 -29.76 22.86
N CYS A 27 -1.00 -31.03 23.04
CA CYS A 27 -0.82 -31.96 21.92
C CYS A 27 -2.11 -31.96 21.10
N TYR A 28 -2.05 -31.60 19.82
CA TYR A 28 -3.22 -31.67 18.95
C TYR A 28 -3.49 -33.13 18.56
N LEU A 29 -4.17 -33.84 19.44
CA LEU A 29 -4.86 -35.09 19.14
C LEU A 29 -6.12 -34.74 18.34
N ASN A 30 -6.06 -34.68 17.00
CA ASN A 30 -7.21 -34.61 16.07
C ASN A 30 -8.56 -34.03 16.61
N GLY A 31 -8.55 -32.95 17.39
CA GLY A 31 -9.73 -32.31 17.96
C GLY A 31 -10.18 -32.62 19.41
N THR A 32 -9.59 -33.56 20.18
CA THR A 32 -10.01 -33.81 21.59
C THR A 32 -8.93 -34.38 22.51
N ASN A 33 -8.93 -33.99 23.80
CA ASN A 33 -8.05 -34.54 24.87
C ASN A 33 -8.83 -35.49 25.79
N SER A 34 -9.37 -36.60 25.28
CA SER A 34 -10.15 -37.53 26.11
C SER A 34 -9.37 -38.79 26.46
N ASN A 35 -9.49 -39.25 27.71
CA ASN A 35 -8.94 -40.54 28.17
C ASN A 35 -9.38 -41.72 27.28
N ASP A 36 -10.54 -41.62 26.64
CA ASP A 36 -11.08 -42.65 25.75
C ASP A 36 -10.27 -42.80 24.45
N GLU A 37 -9.67 -41.71 23.93
CA GLU A 37 -8.83 -41.79 22.73
C GLU A 37 -7.47 -42.43 23.02
N ILE A 38 -6.90 -42.17 24.20
CA ILE A 38 -5.70 -42.87 24.70
C ILE A 38 -5.96 -44.37 24.81
N LEU A 39 -7.09 -44.75 25.40
CA LEU A 39 -7.49 -46.16 25.53
C LEU A 39 -7.75 -46.81 24.17
N SER A 40 -8.35 -46.08 23.22
CA SER A 40 -8.59 -46.59 21.86
C SER A 40 -7.31 -46.91 21.08
N HIS A 41 -6.19 -46.25 21.38
CA HIS A 41 -4.88 -46.57 20.81
C HIS A 41 -4.31 -47.87 21.32
N PHE A 42 -4.31 -48.08 22.64
CA PHE A 42 -3.85 -49.35 23.20
C PHE A 42 -4.74 -50.53 22.83
N ARG A 43 -6.00 -50.29 22.44
CA ARG A 43 -6.91 -51.33 21.94
C ARG A 43 -6.74 -51.66 20.48
N GLY A 44 -5.93 -50.90 19.73
CA GLY A 44 -5.79 -51.12 18.29
C GLY A 44 -6.88 -50.44 17.44
N GLU A 45 -7.77 -49.68 18.08
CA GLU A 45 -8.98 -49.13 17.46
C GLU A 45 -8.70 -47.81 16.74
N ARG A 46 -7.70 -47.04 17.20
CA ARG A 46 -7.27 -45.76 16.60
C ARG A 46 -5.77 -45.58 16.76
N ARG A 47 -5.11 -44.85 15.86
CA ARG A 47 -3.70 -44.47 16.03
C ARG A 47 -3.59 -43.05 16.56
N LEU A 48 -2.97 -42.90 17.73
CA LEU A 48 -2.59 -41.60 18.27
C LEU A 48 -1.29 -41.16 17.64
N SER A 49 -1.19 -39.86 17.45
CA SER A 49 -0.01 -39.27 16.86
C SER A 49 0.28 -37.90 17.49
N ILE A 50 1.55 -37.62 17.74
CA ILE A 50 2.04 -36.35 18.30
C ILE A 50 2.59 -35.50 17.16
N LYS A 51 2.37 -34.19 17.16
CA LYS A 51 3.09 -33.29 16.25
C LYS A 51 4.31 -32.73 16.99
N PRO A 52 5.54 -33.24 16.76
CA PRO A 52 6.72 -32.78 17.48
C PRO A 52 7.26 -31.44 16.94
N VAL A 53 6.56 -30.80 16.01
CA VAL A 53 7.01 -29.59 15.31
C VAL A 53 6.09 -28.42 15.65
N THR A 54 6.66 -27.36 16.22
CA THR A 54 6.09 -26.01 16.13
C THR A 54 6.72 -25.31 14.92
N ASN A 55 6.07 -24.31 14.32
CA ASN A 55 6.33 -23.75 12.97
C ASN A 55 7.79 -23.54 12.47
N ASN A 56 8.87 -23.78 13.25
CA ASN A 56 10.27 -23.85 12.79
C ASN A 56 11.24 -24.75 13.63
N HIS A 57 10.77 -25.54 14.61
CA HIS A 57 11.64 -26.33 15.50
C HIS A 57 11.09 -27.73 15.81
N ALA A 58 11.96 -28.70 16.06
CA ALA A 58 11.66 -30.12 16.29
C ALA A 58 12.23 -30.63 17.63
N TYR A 59 11.45 -31.45 18.34
CA TYR A 59 11.89 -32.14 19.57
C TYR A 59 12.41 -33.57 19.32
N LEU A 60 12.44 -34.00 18.05
CA LEU A 60 12.76 -35.36 17.65
C LEU A 60 13.47 -35.37 16.29
N CYS A 61 14.51 -36.17 16.18
CA CYS A 61 15.17 -36.53 14.93
C CYS A 61 14.89 -38.00 14.60
N SER A 62 14.35 -38.27 13.40
CA SER A 62 13.92 -39.61 12.98
C SER A 62 14.56 -39.99 11.64
N ILE A 63 15.31 -41.10 11.61
CA ILE A 63 15.94 -41.65 10.41
C ILE A 63 15.32 -43.01 10.11
N ARG A 64 14.93 -43.27 8.86
CA ARG A 64 14.37 -44.54 8.39
C ARG A 64 15.43 -45.34 7.65
N ILE A 65 15.56 -46.62 7.99
CA ILE A 65 16.49 -47.55 7.36
C ILE A 65 15.67 -48.72 6.83
N HIS A 66 15.75 -48.97 5.52
CA HIS A 66 14.91 -49.96 4.87
C HIS A 66 15.66 -50.60 3.68
N GLY A 67 15.28 -51.83 3.31
CA GLY A 67 15.90 -52.59 2.23
C GLY A 67 16.66 -53.83 2.71
N ASP A 68 17.24 -54.59 1.78
CA ASP A 68 17.82 -55.91 2.07
C ASP A 68 19.03 -55.86 3.04
N ASP A 69 19.78 -54.73 3.06
CA ASP A 69 20.91 -54.50 3.95
C ASP A 69 20.55 -53.70 5.22
N ALA A 70 19.25 -53.48 5.48
CA ALA A 70 18.77 -52.58 6.53
C ALA A 70 19.30 -52.93 7.93
N GLN A 71 19.46 -54.22 8.25
CA GLN A 71 19.97 -54.65 9.56
C GLN A 71 21.43 -54.23 9.76
N GLN A 72 22.25 -54.25 8.70
CA GLN A 72 23.66 -53.85 8.78
C GLN A 72 23.79 -52.33 8.84
N GLN A 73 23.02 -51.61 8.01
CA GLN A 73 22.97 -50.15 8.03
C GLN A 73 22.49 -49.61 9.37
N LEU A 74 21.49 -50.26 9.98
CA LEU A 74 21.00 -49.94 11.32
C LEU A 74 22.12 -50.01 12.37
N LYS A 75 22.90 -51.11 12.36
CA LYS A 75 24.02 -51.31 13.29
C LYS A 75 25.10 -50.24 13.10
N ASN A 76 25.43 -49.90 11.86
CA ASN A 76 26.42 -48.85 11.56
C ASN A 76 25.95 -47.49 12.09
N LEU A 77 24.70 -47.10 11.80
CA LEU A 77 24.15 -45.82 12.25
C LEU A 77 24.11 -45.71 13.78
N CYS A 78 23.67 -46.77 14.47
CA CYS A 78 23.66 -46.78 15.93
C CYS A 78 25.07 -46.69 16.53
N ALA A 79 26.08 -47.32 15.90
CA ALA A 79 27.47 -47.20 16.33
C ALA A 79 28.02 -45.78 16.16
N VAL A 80 27.69 -45.09 15.06
CA VAL A 80 28.05 -43.67 14.86
C VAL A 80 27.40 -42.80 15.93
N CYS A 81 26.11 -42.99 16.19
CA CYS A 81 25.41 -42.26 17.26
C CYS A 81 26.07 -42.48 18.62
N GLU A 82 26.46 -43.72 18.95
CA GLU A 82 27.15 -44.04 20.21
C GLU A 82 28.52 -43.36 20.32
N VAL A 83 29.32 -43.35 19.25
CA VAL A 83 30.62 -42.63 19.19
C VAL A 83 30.43 -41.14 19.39
N GLN A 84 29.34 -40.58 18.85
CA GLN A 84 28.99 -39.17 18.99
C GLN A 84 28.33 -38.83 20.33
N GLU A 85 28.24 -39.80 21.25
CA GLU A 85 27.54 -39.66 22.54
C GLU A 85 26.05 -39.27 22.39
N LEU A 86 25.44 -39.58 21.24
CA LEU A 86 24.03 -39.37 20.97
C LEU A 86 23.25 -40.66 21.23
N LYS A 87 22.59 -40.74 22.39
CA LYS A 87 21.66 -41.84 22.68
C LYS A 87 20.51 -41.86 21.66
N CYS A 88 20.40 -42.96 20.92
CA CYS A 88 19.33 -43.22 19.96
C CYS A 88 18.53 -44.48 20.31
N TYR A 89 17.29 -44.56 19.81
CA TYR A 89 16.36 -45.67 20.04
C TYR A 89 15.81 -46.19 18.71
N VAL A 90 15.72 -47.51 18.55
CA VAL A 90 15.28 -48.15 17.30
C VAL A 90 13.86 -48.67 17.42
N ILE A 91 13.03 -48.40 16.42
CA ILE A 91 11.64 -48.88 16.31
C ILE A 91 11.49 -49.71 15.04
N ALA A 92 10.98 -50.95 15.15
CA ALA A 92 10.59 -51.75 13.99
C ALA A 92 9.32 -51.18 13.33
N LYS A 93 9.27 -51.09 12.00
CA LYS A 93 8.08 -50.64 11.26
C LYS A 93 7.48 -51.75 10.39
N ALA A 94 8.33 -52.59 9.80
CA ALA A 94 7.99 -53.82 9.07
C ALA A 94 9.25 -54.71 8.97
N GLU A 95 9.14 -55.88 8.34
CA GLU A 95 10.29 -56.73 8.03
C GLU A 95 11.29 -55.96 7.15
N ASN A 96 12.55 -55.84 7.60
CA ASN A 96 13.61 -55.04 6.99
C ASN A 96 13.29 -53.53 6.83
N ASP A 97 12.50 -52.96 7.74
CA ASP A 97 12.20 -51.52 7.81
C ASP A 97 12.18 -51.02 9.25
N PHE A 98 13.12 -50.12 9.55
CA PHE A 98 13.42 -49.63 10.90
C PHE A 98 13.40 -48.11 10.94
N SER A 99 13.21 -47.57 12.15
CA SER A 99 13.32 -46.15 12.40
C SER A 99 14.17 -45.87 13.64
N VAL A 100 15.26 -45.12 13.46
CA VAL A 100 16.15 -44.64 14.51
C VAL A 100 15.70 -43.26 14.99
N GLN A 101 15.56 -43.10 16.30
CA GLN A 101 14.97 -41.93 16.96
C GLN A 101 15.97 -41.31 17.95
N ILE A 102 16.16 -39.99 17.87
CA ILE A 102 16.96 -39.19 18.81
C ILE A 102 16.06 -38.09 19.37
N PHE A 103 16.00 -37.95 20.69
CA PHE A 103 15.08 -37.04 21.38
C PHE A 103 15.81 -35.82 21.93
N PHE A 104 15.13 -34.66 21.94
CA PHE A 104 15.72 -33.40 22.40
C PHE A 104 15.01 -32.84 23.64
N PHE A 105 15.78 -32.19 24.52
CA PHE A 105 15.27 -31.54 25.73
C PHE A 105 14.49 -30.27 25.40
N GLU A 106 15.02 -29.52 24.43
CA GLU A 106 14.48 -28.26 23.93
C GLU A 106 14.21 -28.35 22.42
N PRO A 107 13.34 -27.49 21.87
CA PRO A 107 13.03 -27.52 20.44
C PRO A 107 14.25 -27.11 19.62
N ILE A 108 14.77 -28.02 18.80
CA ILE A 108 15.95 -27.78 17.95
C ILE A 108 15.51 -27.22 16.59
N PRO A 109 16.16 -26.18 16.04
CA PRO A 109 15.86 -25.68 14.71
C PRO A 109 15.88 -26.79 13.66
N VAL A 110 14.84 -26.89 12.84
CA VAL A 110 14.66 -28.00 11.87
C VAL A 110 15.86 -28.17 10.92
N HIS A 111 16.49 -27.07 10.50
CA HIS A 111 17.67 -27.13 9.64
C HIS A 111 18.89 -27.80 10.32
N MET A 112 19.05 -27.65 11.63
CA MET A 112 20.11 -28.35 12.37
C MET A 112 19.81 -29.84 12.50
N VAL A 113 18.54 -30.20 12.67
CA VAL A 113 18.11 -31.60 12.66
C VAL A 113 18.40 -32.26 11.31
N PHE A 114 18.15 -31.56 10.19
CA PHE A 114 18.51 -32.06 8.86
C PHE A 114 20.02 -32.25 8.68
N ARG A 115 20.84 -31.27 9.10
CA ARG A 115 22.31 -31.42 9.07
C ARG A 115 22.77 -32.60 9.92
N LEU A 116 22.19 -32.78 11.11
CA LEU A 116 22.50 -33.91 11.96
C LEU A 116 22.19 -35.25 11.24
N GLN A 117 21.03 -35.36 10.57
CA GLN A 117 20.67 -36.57 9.83
C GLN A 117 21.65 -36.88 8.69
N GLU A 118 22.01 -35.87 7.91
CA GLU A 118 22.95 -35.98 6.80
C GLU A 118 24.32 -36.45 7.29
N ASN A 119 24.89 -35.76 8.27
CA ASN A 119 26.21 -36.08 8.82
C ASN A 119 26.25 -37.50 9.41
N LEU A 120 25.20 -37.92 10.13
CA LEU A 120 25.14 -39.27 10.70
C LEU A 120 25.02 -40.36 9.63
N LEU A 121 24.27 -40.12 8.55
CA LEU A 121 24.10 -41.09 7.46
C LEU A 121 25.35 -41.22 6.60
N ILE A 122 26.06 -40.11 6.34
CA ILE A 122 27.35 -40.10 5.63
C ILE A 122 28.41 -40.84 6.44
N GLU A 123 28.55 -40.48 7.73
CA GLU A 123 29.54 -41.11 8.61
C GLU A 123 29.26 -42.61 8.80
N ALA A 124 27.97 -43.02 8.80
CA ALA A 124 27.58 -44.42 8.85
C ALA A 124 27.78 -45.18 7.52
N GLN A 125 28.26 -44.49 6.46
CA GLN A 125 28.45 -45.00 5.10
C GLN A 125 27.16 -45.58 4.50
N ILE A 126 26.02 -44.96 4.83
CA ILE A 126 24.71 -45.34 4.32
C ILE A 126 24.39 -44.57 3.04
N ILE A 127 24.84 -43.32 2.96
CA ILE A 127 24.75 -42.46 1.78
C ILE A 127 26.12 -41.83 1.52
N ASP A 128 26.41 -41.51 0.26
CA ASP A 128 27.61 -40.74 -0.12
C ASP A 128 27.37 -39.22 0.05
N GLU A 129 28.43 -38.41 0.14
CA GLU A 129 28.35 -36.93 0.30
C GLU A 129 27.51 -36.23 -0.80
N GLU A 130 27.37 -36.84 -1.98
CA GLU A 130 26.60 -36.31 -3.12
C GLU A 130 25.17 -36.90 -3.23
N GLU A 131 24.79 -37.80 -2.31
CA GLU A 131 23.53 -38.55 -2.36
C GLU A 131 22.43 -37.90 -1.51
N SER A 132 21.17 -38.06 -1.94
CA SER A 132 20.01 -37.36 -1.36
C SER A 132 19.47 -38.11 -0.14
N LEU A 133 19.00 -37.39 0.88
CA LEU A 133 18.27 -37.93 2.04
C LEU A 133 16.90 -38.57 1.69
N GLU A 134 16.49 -38.55 0.41
CA GLU A 134 15.25 -39.14 -0.09
C GLU A 134 15.21 -40.66 0.15
N GLY A 135 14.18 -41.13 0.88
CA GLY A 135 14.01 -42.55 1.22
C GLY A 135 14.48 -42.89 2.63
N HIS A 136 15.53 -42.25 3.13
CA HIS A 136 16.06 -42.44 4.49
C HIS A 136 15.51 -41.46 5.51
N THR A 137 14.98 -40.33 5.07
CA THR A 137 14.28 -39.38 5.94
C THR A 137 12.79 -39.43 5.65
N GLN A 138 11.98 -39.69 6.67
CA GLN A 138 10.57 -39.34 6.57
C GLN A 138 10.47 -37.83 6.76
N PRO A 139 9.76 -37.08 5.90
CA PRO A 139 9.63 -35.63 6.01
C PRO A 139 8.70 -35.28 7.18
N PHE A 140 9.13 -35.57 8.40
CA PHE A 140 8.43 -35.15 9.62
C PHE A 140 8.56 -33.64 9.86
N CYS A 141 9.54 -33.00 9.24
CA CYS A 141 9.86 -31.60 9.51
C CYS A 141 9.13 -30.59 8.62
N LEU A 142 8.49 -31.01 7.52
CA LEU A 142 7.95 -30.09 6.50
C LEU A 142 6.51 -30.39 6.05
N ILE A 143 5.92 -31.49 6.50
CA ILE A 143 4.51 -31.81 6.26
C ILE A 143 3.85 -32.03 7.62
N GLU A 144 2.61 -31.56 7.78
CA GLU A 144 1.74 -31.72 8.97
C GLU A 144 1.44 -33.18 9.37
N ARG A 145 2.28 -34.15 9.03
CA ARG A 145 2.10 -35.57 9.35
C ARG A 145 2.47 -35.82 10.81
N PRO A 146 1.52 -36.27 11.62
CA PRO A 146 1.76 -36.48 13.04
C PRO A 146 2.57 -37.78 13.26
N PHE A 147 3.49 -37.76 14.23
CA PHE A 147 4.30 -38.89 14.69
C PHE A 147 3.40 -39.90 15.38
N GLU A 148 3.13 -41.03 14.74
CA GLU A 148 2.37 -42.11 15.37
C GLU A 148 3.08 -42.63 16.62
N LEU A 149 2.37 -42.61 17.74
CA LEU A 149 2.88 -43.13 19.00
C LEU A 149 3.10 -44.65 18.87
N PRO A 150 4.18 -45.18 19.47
CA PRO A 150 4.35 -46.62 19.58
C PRO A 150 3.20 -47.25 20.40
N PHE A 151 3.03 -48.57 20.32
CA PHE A 151 2.04 -49.34 21.10
C PHE A 151 0.56 -49.20 20.71
N ASN A 152 0.26 -49.12 19.42
CA ASN A 152 -1.11 -49.31 18.94
C ASN A 152 -1.48 -50.80 19.05
N GLY A 153 -2.58 -51.13 19.75
CA GLY A 153 -2.93 -52.51 20.15
C GLY A 153 -3.11 -53.53 19.02
N ALA A 154 -3.21 -53.08 17.76
CA ALA A 154 -3.25 -53.92 16.58
C ALA A 154 -1.85 -54.35 16.08
N ASP A 155 -0.80 -53.60 16.43
CA ASP A 155 0.56 -53.79 15.90
C ASP A 155 1.47 -54.65 16.82
N TRP A 156 0.98 -55.02 18.02
CA TRP A 156 1.68 -55.89 18.99
C TRP A 156 1.85 -57.35 18.53
N SER A 157 0.96 -57.86 17.67
CA SER A 157 1.05 -59.26 17.20
C SER A 157 2.16 -59.47 16.16
N ASP A 158 2.59 -58.39 15.51
CA ASP A 158 3.45 -58.44 14.31
C ASP A 158 4.79 -57.71 14.53
N ASN A 159 5.15 -57.41 15.78
CA ASN A 159 6.37 -56.66 16.19
C ASN A 159 6.55 -55.27 15.53
N ASN A 160 5.48 -54.66 15.04
CA ASN A 160 5.53 -53.34 14.41
C ASN A 160 5.25 -52.23 15.43
N GLY A 161 6.03 -51.15 15.37
CA GLY A 161 5.88 -49.97 16.22
C GLY A 161 6.34 -50.14 17.67
N ILE A 162 7.30 -51.04 17.94
CA ILE A 162 7.90 -51.29 19.27
C ILE A 162 9.41 -51.03 19.28
N PHE A 163 9.97 -50.71 20.46
CA PHE A 163 11.41 -50.46 20.61
C PHE A 163 12.21 -51.76 20.62
N LEU A 164 13.29 -51.78 19.86
CA LEU A 164 14.18 -52.95 19.74
C LEU A 164 15.35 -52.85 20.72
N ASP A 165 15.69 -53.99 21.31
CA ASP A 165 16.74 -54.10 22.31
C ASP A 165 18.12 -54.19 21.64
N PRO A 166 19.02 -53.21 21.84
CA PRO A 166 20.38 -53.23 21.30
C PRO A 166 21.20 -54.43 21.80
N GLU A 167 20.93 -54.96 23.01
CA GLU A 167 21.65 -56.13 23.53
C GLU A 167 21.37 -57.40 22.72
N THR A 168 20.24 -57.42 22.00
CA THR A 168 19.86 -58.50 21.09
C THR A 168 20.29 -58.25 19.65
N GLY A 169 21.09 -57.20 19.40
CA GLY A 169 21.44 -56.77 18.05
C GLY A 169 20.24 -56.21 17.26
N PHE A 170 19.23 -55.69 17.97
CA PHE A 170 17.95 -55.23 17.44
C PHE A 170 17.09 -56.31 16.78
N GLU A 171 17.28 -57.58 17.14
CA GLU A 171 16.48 -58.70 16.61
C GLU A 171 15.23 -58.97 17.45
N SER A 172 15.23 -58.54 18.72
CA SER A 172 14.10 -58.70 19.63
C SER A 172 13.72 -57.37 20.27
N PRO A 173 12.43 -57.18 20.61
CA PRO A 173 11.99 -56.01 21.36
C PRO A 173 12.48 -56.04 22.81
N TYR A 174 12.63 -54.87 23.43
CA TYR A 174 12.84 -54.79 24.88
C TYR A 174 11.73 -55.51 25.64
N GLN A 175 12.09 -56.24 26.70
CA GLN A 175 11.13 -56.93 27.56
C GLN A 175 10.15 -55.96 28.25
N ASP A 176 10.66 -54.80 28.68
CA ASP A 176 9.85 -53.74 29.30
C ASP A 176 9.90 -52.46 28.48
N GLN A 177 8.99 -52.38 27.53
CA GLN A 177 8.79 -51.24 26.65
C GLN A 177 8.38 -49.96 27.41
N ALA A 178 7.69 -50.09 28.55
CA ALA A 178 7.25 -48.97 29.35
C ALA A 178 8.43 -48.37 30.14
N ALA A 179 9.37 -49.20 30.60
CA ALA A 179 10.59 -48.70 31.23
C ALA A 179 11.46 -47.88 30.25
N VAL A 180 11.56 -48.29 28.98
CA VAL A 180 12.35 -47.59 27.95
C VAL A 180 11.82 -46.18 27.74
N LEU A 181 10.52 -46.06 27.45
CA LEU A 181 9.87 -44.76 27.21
C LEU A 181 9.92 -43.83 28.44
N LYS A 182 9.82 -44.37 29.67
CA LYS A 182 9.90 -43.57 30.90
C LYS A 182 11.30 -42.97 31.12
N ASN A 183 12.32 -43.63 30.61
CA ASN A 183 13.72 -43.27 30.80
C ASN A 183 14.40 -42.87 29.48
N ILE A 184 13.65 -42.29 28.53
CA ILE A 184 14.24 -41.74 27.31
C ILE A 184 15.23 -40.63 27.68
N GLU A 185 16.46 -40.79 27.22
CA GLU A 185 17.50 -39.77 27.29
C GLU A 185 17.28 -38.72 26.21
N LYS A 186 17.48 -37.45 26.57
CA LYS A 186 17.22 -36.30 25.71
C LYS A 186 18.46 -35.42 25.60
N HIS A 187 18.73 -34.95 24.40
CA HIS A 187 19.91 -34.15 24.07
C HIS A 187 19.58 -32.65 23.99
N SER A 188 20.54 -31.81 24.36
CA SER A 188 20.43 -30.35 24.28
C SER A 188 20.80 -29.81 22.90
N LEU A 189 20.51 -28.53 22.64
CA LEU A 189 20.98 -27.86 21.42
C LEU A 189 22.51 -27.84 21.32
N SER A 190 23.21 -27.72 22.45
CA SER A 190 24.67 -27.79 22.50
C SER A 190 25.21 -29.14 22.06
N ASP A 191 24.55 -30.24 22.43
CA ASP A 191 24.98 -31.59 22.03
C ASP A 191 24.84 -31.77 20.51
N VAL A 192 23.75 -31.28 19.94
CA VAL A 192 23.51 -31.32 18.48
C VAL A 192 24.52 -30.43 17.74
N ALA A 193 24.75 -29.21 18.22
CA ALA A 193 25.71 -28.30 17.60
C ALA A 193 27.14 -28.86 17.64
N ARG A 194 27.52 -29.51 18.75
CA ARG A 194 28.81 -30.19 18.89
C ARG A 194 28.97 -31.26 17.82
N VAL A 195 28.02 -32.19 17.70
CA VAL A 195 28.10 -33.30 16.75
C VAL A 195 28.11 -32.83 15.29
N ILE A 196 27.33 -31.80 14.96
CA ILE A 196 27.37 -31.19 13.62
C ILE A 196 28.76 -30.62 13.31
N ASN A 197 29.38 -29.94 14.28
CA ASN A 197 30.72 -29.40 14.11
C ASN A 197 31.80 -30.49 14.05
N ASP A 198 31.65 -31.56 14.83
CA ASP A 198 32.61 -32.67 14.86
C ASP A 198 32.61 -33.45 13.52
N LEU A 199 31.45 -33.57 12.87
CA LEU A 199 31.26 -34.32 11.62
C LEU A 199 31.31 -33.46 10.33
N ASN A 200 31.63 -32.17 10.45
CA ASN A 200 31.52 -31.08 9.46
C ASN A 200 31.53 -31.45 7.94
N THR A 201 30.35 -31.69 7.35
CA THR A 201 30.13 -31.79 5.89
C THR A 201 29.22 -30.66 5.37
N SER A 202 29.46 -30.22 4.11
CA SER A 202 28.64 -29.18 3.45
C SER A 202 27.28 -29.74 3.02
N PRO A 203 26.16 -29.01 3.18
CA PRO A 203 24.83 -29.56 2.91
C PRO A 203 24.56 -29.76 1.41
N THR A 204 24.03 -30.93 1.05
CA THR A 204 23.65 -31.29 -0.32
C THR A 204 22.12 -31.17 -0.49
N PRO A 205 21.59 -30.42 -1.49
CA PRO A 205 20.14 -30.27 -1.65
C PRO A 205 19.47 -31.61 -2.01
N PRO A 206 18.27 -31.89 -1.49
CA PRO A 206 17.57 -33.16 -1.76
C PRO A 206 17.30 -33.33 -3.26
N LYS A 207 17.30 -34.57 -3.76
CA LYS A 207 16.79 -34.92 -5.09
C LYS A 207 15.24 -34.89 -5.04
N GLY A 208 14.55 -34.91 -6.20
CA GLY A 208 13.09 -34.76 -6.31
C GLY A 208 12.54 -33.32 -6.42
N ASP A 209 11.72 -33.03 -7.43
CA ASP A 209 11.27 -31.66 -7.75
C ASP A 209 10.41 -31.00 -6.67
N GLN A 210 9.58 -31.78 -5.97
CA GLN A 210 8.72 -31.28 -4.89
C GLN A 210 9.54 -30.99 -3.62
N LEU A 211 10.38 -31.94 -3.20
CA LEU A 211 11.23 -31.80 -2.01
C LEU A 211 12.30 -30.72 -2.19
N LYS A 212 12.84 -30.53 -3.41
CA LYS A 212 13.68 -29.38 -3.75
C LYS A 212 12.95 -28.05 -3.59
N GLN A 213 11.69 -27.99 -4.01
CA GLN A 213 10.89 -26.77 -3.92
C GLN A 213 10.58 -26.41 -2.47
N ASP A 214 10.16 -27.40 -1.67
CA ASP A 214 9.85 -27.22 -0.26
C ASP A 214 11.11 -26.88 0.56
N PHE A 215 12.26 -27.49 0.21
CA PHE A 215 13.56 -27.16 0.79
C PHE A 215 14.01 -25.74 0.46
N ILE A 216 13.85 -25.28 -0.78
CA ILE A 216 14.18 -23.91 -1.19
C ILE A 216 13.28 -22.91 -0.49
N GLU A 217 11.97 -23.17 -0.46
CA GLU A 217 10.99 -22.29 0.18
C GLU A 217 11.24 -22.18 1.69
N TYR A 218 11.52 -23.30 2.36
CA TYR A 218 11.86 -23.32 3.78
C TYR A 218 13.15 -22.55 4.10
N ASN A 219 14.25 -22.83 3.39
CA ASN A 219 15.53 -22.19 3.68
C ASN A 219 15.55 -20.72 3.29
N LEU A 220 14.89 -20.35 2.18
CA LEU A 220 14.71 -18.94 1.82
C LEU A 220 13.85 -18.22 2.87
N SER A 221 12.77 -18.86 3.32
CA SER A 221 11.93 -18.33 4.39
C SER A 221 12.73 -18.11 5.66
N ASN A 222 13.53 -19.09 6.10
CA ASN A 222 14.36 -18.96 7.29
C ASN A 222 15.37 -17.81 7.16
N PHE A 223 16.07 -17.72 6.03
CA PHE A 223 17.05 -16.66 5.77
C PHE A 223 16.41 -15.27 5.83
N VAL A 224 15.34 -15.05 5.06
CA VAL A 224 14.67 -13.75 4.94
C VAL A 224 13.99 -13.35 6.27
N ASN A 225 13.31 -14.27 6.94
CA ASN A 225 12.69 -14.02 8.25
C ASN A 225 13.72 -13.64 9.32
N THR A 226 14.90 -14.26 9.28
CA THR A 226 15.93 -14.03 10.30
C THR A 226 16.57 -12.65 10.10
N ILE A 227 16.96 -12.34 8.86
CA ILE A 227 17.65 -11.08 8.51
C ILE A 227 16.72 -9.86 8.55
N LEU A 228 15.42 -10.03 8.21
CA LEU A 228 14.49 -8.91 8.06
C LEU A 228 13.35 -8.90 9.10
N GLY A 229 12.97 -10.06 9.65
CA GLY A 229 11.81 -10.20 10.55
C GLY A 229 10.56 -10.74 9.84
N LYS A 230 9.63 -11.30 10.64
CA LYS A 230 8.50 -12.12 10.15
C LYS A 230 7.45 -11.38 9.32
N ASP A 231 7.26 -10.09 9.58
CA ASP A 231 6.28 -9.25 8.88
C ASP A 231 6.94 -8.22 7.94
N ALA A 232 8.22 -8.41 7.65
CA ALA A 232 8.96 -7.48 6.83
C ALA A 232 8.40 -7.43 5.39
N LEU A 233 8.50 -6.26 4.78
CA LEU A 233 8.36 -6.11 3.34
C LEU A 233 9.76 -6.18 2.72
N VAL A 234 9.99 -7.17 1.88
CA VAL A 234 11.26 -7.42 1.17
C VAL A 234 11.19 -6.73 -0.18
N GLU A 235 12.26 -6.02 -0.51
CA GLU A 235 12.48 -5.49 -1.84
C GLU A 235 13.27 -6.49 -2.67
N ILE A 236 12.81 -6.78 -3.89
CA ILE A 236 13.50 -7.60 -4.90
C ILE A 236 13.72 -6.76 -6.16
N THR A 237 14.94 -6.68 -6.66
CA THR A 237 15.29 -5.93 -7.87
C THR A 237 16.10 -6.80 -8.83
N PRO A 238 15.68 -6.95 -10.09
CA PRO A 238 16.44 -7.71 -11.08
C PRO A 238 17.45 -6.86 -11.87
N ASP A 239 17.26 -5.54 -11.92
CA ASP A 239 18.04 -4.61 -12.76
C ASP A 239 18.62 -3.41 -11.98
N LEU A 240 18.57 -3.46 -10.65
CA LEU A 240 19.03 -2.41 -9.71
C LEU A 240 18.28 -1.07 -9.83
N VAL A 241 17.21 -1.00 -10.63
CA VAL A 241 16.42 0.22 -10.88
C VAL A 241 14.95 0.00 -10.49
N ASN A 242 14.33 -1.03 -11.06
CA ASN A 242 12.98 -1.46 -10.78
C ASN A 242 12.98 -2.47 -9.65
N ALA A 243 11.99 -2.39 -8.78
CA ALA A 243 11.91 -3.32 -7.67
C ALA A 243 10.46 -3.70 -7.38
N ASP A 244 10.26 -4.99 -7.18
CA ASP A 244 9.03 -5.60 -6.69
C ASP A 244 9.15 -5.82 -5.17
N PHE A 245 8.02 -5.80 -4.48
CA PHE A 245 8.00 -5.89 -3.02
C PHE A 245 7.09 -7.01 -2.58
N PHE A 246 7.58 -7.84 -1.67
CA PHE A 246 6.89 -9.03 -1.19
C PHE A 246 6.88 -9.04 0.33
N HIS A 247 5.73 -9.34 0.92
CA HIS A 247 5.71 -9.66 2.34
C HIS A 247 6.41 -11.01 2.56
N VAL A 248 7.19 -11.12 3.65
CA VAL A 248 7.83 -12.39 4.02
C VAL A 248 6.79 -13.46 4.35
N ASN A 249 5.58 -13.04 4.77
CA ASN A 249 4.46 -13.92 5.02
C ASN A 249 3.21 -13.42 4.25
N PRO A 250 2.65 -14.20 3.29
CA PRO A 250 3.10 -15.52 2.85
C PRO A 250 4.37 -15.47 1.97
N MET A 251 5.23 -16.48 2.08
CA MET A 251 6.51 -16.58 1.34
C MET A 251 6.32 -16.99 -0.13
N LEU A 252 5.27 -17.77 -0.42
CA LEU A 252 5.01 -18.36 -1.74
C LEU A 252 5.08 -17.35 -2.92
N PRO A 253 4.50 -16.13 -2.85
CA PRO A 253 4.61 -15.14 -3.93
C PRO A 253 6.05 -14.72 -4.24
N LEU A 254 6.91 -14.62 -3.22
CA LEU A 254 8.32 -14.30 -3.38
C LEU A 254 9.05 -15.46 -4.08
N CYS A 255 8.82 -16.70 -3.63
CA CYS A 255 9.38 -17.89 -4.27
C CYS A 255 8.98 -18.00 -5.75
N ASP A 256 7.70 -17.77 -6.07
CA ASP A 256 7.19 -17.77 -7.45
C ASP A 256 7.84 -16.69 -8.32
N HIS A 257 8.09 -15.52 -7.74
CA HIS A 257 8.77 -14.45 -8.45
C HIS A 257 10.23 -14.80 -8.76
N ILE A 258 10.97 -15.33 -7.79
CA ILE A 258 12.37 -15.77 -7.98
C ILE A 258 12.45 -16.87 -9.06
N ARG A 259 11.51 -17.81 -9.07
CA ARG A 259 11.43 -18.86 -10.11
C ARG A 259 11.25 -18.25 -11.51
N LYS A 260 10.41 -17.22 -11.64
CA LYS A 260 10.21 -16.50 -12.91
C LYS A 260 11.49 -15.78 -13.36
N LEU A 261 12.17 -15.10 -12.45
CA LEU A 261 13.43 -14.40 -12.76
C LEU A 261 14.53 -15.37 -13.19
N ASN A 262 14.75 -16.45 -12.44
CA ASN A 262 15.73 -17.48 -12.78
C ASN A 262 15.41 -18.10 -14.17
N LYS A 263 14.14 -18.43 -14.44
CA LYS A 263 13.74 -18.98 -15.75
C LYS A 263 13.94 -17.98 -16.90
N ALA A 264 13.85 -16.69 -16.62
CA ALA A 264 14.12 -15.62 -17.57
C ALA A 264 15.62 -15.30 -17.73
N GLY A 265 16.52 -15.96 -16.99
CA GLY A 265 17.95 -15.64 -16.97
C GLY A 265 18.24 -14.26 -16.38
N GLN A 266 17.35 -13.74 -15.53
CA GLN A 266 17.49 -12.44 -14.90
C GLN A 266 18.13 -12.58 -13.52
N ASP A 267 18.92 -11.57 -13.17
CA ASP A 267 19.50 -11.44 -11.85
C ASP A 267 18.42 -11.21 -10.77
N CYS A 268 18.72 -11.58 -9.53
CA CYS A 268 17.83 -11.35 -8.39
C CYS A 268 18.63 -10.79 -7.22
N PHE A 269 18.35 -9.54 -6.87
CA PHE A 269 18.92 -8.87 -5.70
C PHE A 269 17.82 -8.54 -4.71
N PHE A 270 18.13 -8.55 -3.41
CA PHE A 270 17.20 -8.15 -2.37
C PHE A 270 17.75 -7.03 -1.49
N GLY A 271 16.85 -6.20 -0.96
CA GLY A 271 17.18 -5.21 0.04
C GLY A 271 17.48 -5.83 1.39
N VAL A 272 18.67 -5.57 1.93
CA VAL A 272 19.19 -6.16 3.18
C VAL A 272 18.57 -5.59 4.47
N ALA A 273 17.58 -4.69 4.35
CA ALA A 273 16.86 -4.12 5.48
C ALA A 273 15.34 -4.10 5.21
N PRO A 274 14.49 -4.22 6.24
CA PRO A 274 13.04 -4.26 6.04
C PRO A 274 12.51 -2.95 5.45
N ARG A 275 11.54 -3.05 4.53
CA ARG A 275 10.91 -1.88 3.90
C ARG A 275 9.60 -1.54 4.59
N ASN A 276 9.25 -0.25 4.62
CA ASN A 276 8.00 0.22 5.23
C ASN A 276 6.81 0.27 4.25
N LYS A 277 7.05 0.30 2.95
CA LYS A 277 6.01 0.33 1.91
C LYS A 277 6.55 -0.07 0.53
N ASN A 278 5.68 -0.62 -0.32
CA ASN A 278 5.97 -0.87 -1.73
C ASN A 278 5.99 0.49 -2.47
N ILE A 279 7.09 0.79 -3.16
CA ILE A 279 7.25 2.02 -3.97
C ILE A 279 7.47 1.74 -5.46
N GLY A 280 7.45 0.47 -5.88
CA GLY A 280 7.60 0.02 -7.27
C GLY A 280 8.98 0.32 -7.92
N LYS A 281 9.98 0.69 -7.13
CA LYS A 281 11.35 1.00 -7.58
C LYS A 281 12.32 0.83 -6.43
N ARG A 282 13.63 0.83 -6.72
CA ARG A 282 14.67 0.66 -5.69
C ARG A 282 14.53 1.69 -4.55
N SER A 283 14.64 1.19 -3.32
CA SER A 283 14.41 1.89 -2.07
C SER A 283 15.57 2.80 -1.70
N THR A 284 15.23 3.94 -1.09
CA THR A 284 16.19 4.84 -0.45
C THR A 284 16.07 4.73 1.08
N LEU A 285 16.92 5.43 1.82
CA LEU A 285 16.97 5.35 3.29
C LEU A 285 15.60 5.63 3.96
N MET A 286 14.77 6.48 3.36
CA MET A 286 13.42 6.83 3.85
C MET A 286 12.42 5.68 3.79
N ASN A 287 12.73 4.63 3.03
CA ASN A 287 11.90 3.46 2.81
C ASN A 287 12.29 2.27 3.70
N ILE A 288 13.33 2.42 4.50
CA ILE A 288 13.78 1.41 5.46
C ILE A 288 13.05 1.66 6.79
N SER A 289 12.46 0.61 7.36
CA SER A 289 11.72 0.72 8.63
C SER A 289 12.64 0.64 9.85
N ASN A 290 13.57 -0.30 9.84
CA ASN A 290 14.52 -0.57 10.90
C ASN A 290 15.74 -1.33 10.34
N ILE A 291 16.72 -1.58 11.20
CA ILE A 291 17.91 -2.36 10.88
C ILE A 291 17.95 -3.59 11.79
N LYS A 292 18.20 -4.76 11.20
CA LYS A 292 18.32 -6.01 11.95
C LYS A 292 19.60 -6.77 11.65
N THR A 293 20.42 -6.30 10.71
CA THR A 293 21.61 -7.03 10.26
C THR A 293 22.74 -6.07 9.91
N VAL A 294 23.97 -6.47 10.20
CA VAL A 294 25.21 -5.89 9.65
C VAL A 294 25.75 -6.87 8.62
N PHE A 295 26.27 -6.41 7.49
CA PHE A 295 26.61 -7.30 6.38
C PHE A 295 27.90 -6.92 5.67
N ILE A 296 28.55 -7.87 5.00
CA ILE A 296 29.78 -7.65 4.23
C ILE A 296 29.66 -8.32 2.86
N ASP A 297 30.21 -7.64 1.86
CA ASP A 297 30.29 -8.08 0.46
C ASP A 297 31.77 -8.28 0.10
N ILE A 298 32.22 -9.54 0.08
CA ILE A 298 33.59 -9.94 -0.27
C ILE A 298 33.63 -10.31 -1.75
N ASP A 299 34.36 -9.50 -2.51
CA ASP A 299 34.65 -9.71 -3.92
C ASP A 299 36.10 -10.18 -4.11
N PRO A 300 36.40 -10.94 -5.18
CA PRO A 300 37.76 -11.30 -5.55
C PRO A 300 38.54 -10.05 -5.98
N PRO A 301 39.85 -9.98 -5.68
CA PRO A 301 40.68 -8.82 -5.99
C PRO A 301 40.90 -8.65 -7.50
N ASP A 302 40.95 -9.75 -8.27
CA ASP A 302 41.06 -9.74 -9.72
C ASP A 302 39.78 -10.23 -10.40
N LYS A 303 39.02 -9.27 -10.94
CA LYS A 303 37.73 -9.49 -11.60
C LYS A 303 37.85 -10.01 -13.05
N THR A 304 39.07 -10.24 -13.55
CA THR A 304 39.34 -10.70 -14.92
C THR A 304 39.58 -12.21 -15.03
N LYS A 305 39.77 -12.90 -13.90
CA LYS A 305 39.95 -14.37 -13.82
C LYS A 305 38.67 -15.15 -14.11
N SER A 306 38.76 -16.47 -14.27
CA SER A 306 37.57 -17.33 -14.40
C SER A 306 36.71 -17.31 -13.12
N ALA A 307 35.43 -17.68 -13.23
CA ALA A 307 34.50 -17.71 -12.08
C ALA A 307 34.97 -18.65 -10.95
N GLU A 308 35.62 -19.76 -11.32
CA GLU A 308 36.17 -20.76 -10.39
C GLU A 308 37.38 -20.18 -9.63
N GLU A 309 38.31 -19.52 -10.32
CA GLU A 309 39.46 -18.85 -9.71
C GLU A 309 39.04 -17.66 -8.84
N GLN A 310 38.06 -16.87 -9.30
CA GLN A 310 37.46 -15.79 -8.52
C GLN A 310 36.84 -16.29 -7.20
N SER A 311 36.10 -17.40 -7.27
CA SER A 311 35.48 -18.01 -6.10
C SER A 311 36.53 -18.56 -5.12
N ALA A 312 37.65 -19.08 -5.62
CA ALA A 312 38.78 -19.54 -4.80
C ALA A 312 39.48 -18.38 -4.07
N ASP A 313 39.80 -17.30 -4.79
CA ASP A 313 40.40 -16.08 -4.20
C ASP A 313 39.49 -15.48 -3.11
N ALA A 314 38.18 -15.37 -3.39
CA ALA A 314 37.21 -14.85 -2.43
C ALA A 314 37.06 -15.76 -1.18
N LYS A 315 37.24 -17.09 -1.34
CA LYS A 315 37.21 -18.05 -0.23
C LYS A 315 38.43 -17.89 0.68
N GLU A 316 39.60 -17.60 0.13
CA GLU A 316 40.78 -17.28 0.91
C GLU A 316 40.57 -16.00 1.75
N LEU A 317 40.01 -14.95 1.15
CA LEU A 317 39.66 -13.72 1.86
C LEU A 317 38.63 -13.95 2.97
N LEU A 318 37.61 -14.79 2.73
CA LEU A 318 36.65 -15.19 3.76
C LEU A 318 37.33 -15.88 4.95
N ASN A 319 38.27 -16.79 4.69
CA ASN A 319 39.01 -17.50 5.74
C ASN A 319 39.89 -16.53 6.54
N GLN A 320 40.58 -15.61 5.87
CA GLN A 320 41.39 -14.58 6.53
C GLN A 320 40.52 -13.63 7.38
N PHE A 321 39.35 -13.24 6.87
CA PHE A 321 38.40 -12.43 7.61
C PHE A 321 37.88 -13.16 8.85
N SER A 322 37.51 -14.43 8.72
CA SER A 322 37.02 -15.26 9.83
C SER A 322 38.09 -15.45 10.91
N ALA A 323 39.35 -15.68 10.52
CA ALA A 323 40.47 -15.77 11.46
C ALA A 323 40.66 -14.46 12.25
N LYS A 324 40.58 -13.30 11.57
CA LYS A 324 40.66 -11.99 12.26
C LYS A 324 39.52 -11.79 13.25
N LEU A 325 38.28 -12.16 12.91
CA LEU A 325 37.15 -12.03 13.85
C LEU A 325 37.35 -12.85 15.12
N GLN A 326 37.96 -14.04 15.01
CA GLN A 326 38.31 -14.86 16.16
C GLN A 326 39.31 -14.18 17.10
N GLU A 327 40.27 -13.41 16.56
CA GLU A 327 41.23 -12.63 17.38
C GLU A 327 40.51 -11.58 18.25
N TYR A 328 39.38 -11.06 17.78
CA TYR A 328 38.53 -10.12 18.52
C TYR A 328 37.50 -10.79 19.44
N GLY A 329 37.49 -12.13 19.50
CA GLY A 329 36.50 -12.90 20.27
C GLY A 329 35.08 -12.83 19.69
N ILE A 330 34.94 -12.48 18.41
CA ILE A 330 33.64 -12.39 17.73
C ILE A 330 33.28 -13.79 17.20
N ALA A 331 32.10 -14.28 17.58
CA ALA A 331 31.58 -15.56 17.11
C ALA A 331 31.40 -15.58 15.58
N MET A 332 31.37 -16.78 15.00
CA MET A 332 31.16 -16.97 13.55
C MET A 332 29.86 -16.31 13.09
N SER A 333 29.86 -15.75 11.88
CA SER A 333 28.73 -15.02 11.30
C SER A 333 27.42 -15.80 11.30
N SER A 334 26.27 -15.11 11.32
CA SER A 334 24.95 -15.74 11.28
C SER A 334 24.70 -16.50 9.98
N PHE A 335 25.06 -15.89 8.83
CA PHE A 335 24.96 -16.51 7.51
C PHE A 335 26.16 -16.17 6.64
N VAL A 336 26.59 -17.14 5.83
CA VAL A 336 27.51 -16.92 4.70
C VAL A 336 26.82 -17.40 3.42
N VAL A 337 26.79 -16.54 2.41
CA VAL A 337 26.15 -16.80 1.12
C VAL A 337 27.18 -16.67 0.01
N ALA A 338 27.43 -17.75 -0.73
CA ALA A 338 28.19 -17.70 -1.97
C ALA A 338 27.35 -17.01 -3.06
N SER A 339 27.81 -15.85 -3.53
CA SER A 339 27.10 -15.02 -4.51
C SER A 339 27.37 -15.42 -5.97
N GLY A 340 28.15 -16.48 -6.16
CA GLY A 340 28.59 -17.03 -7.45
C GLY A 340 30.01 -16.65 -7.85
N HIS A 341 30.49 -15.48 -7.44
CA HIS A 341 31.88 -15.03 -7.67
C HIS A 341 32.56 -14.51 -6.40
N GLY A 342 31.82 -14.40 -5.30
CA GLY A 342 32.26 -13.85 -4.01
C GLY A 342 31.35 -14.33 -2.88
N TYR A 343 31.44 -13.70 -1.71
CA TYR A 343 30.67 -14.09 -0.53
C TYR A 343 29.97 -12.89 0.13
N HIS A 344 28.70 -13.07 0.47
CA HIS A 344 27.98 -12.16 1.38
C HIS A 344 27.96 -12.76 2.78
N ILE A 345 28.32 -11.96 3.77
CA ILE A 345 28.38 -12.38 5.17
C ILE A 345 27.39 -11.53 5.96
N TYR A 346 26.60 -12.16 6.83
CA TYR A 346 25.56 -11.49 7.61
C TYR A 346 25.73 -11.75 9.11
N PHE A 347 25.67 -10.69 9.90
CA PHE A 347 25.62 -10.70 11.36
C PHE A 347 24.26 -10.17 11.80
N VAL A 348 23.36 -11.07 12.13
CA VAL A 348 21.97 -10.74 12.50
C VAL A 348 21.94 -10.28 13.95
N LEU A 349 21.31 -9.13 14.17
CA LEU A 349 21.19 -8.50 15.46
C LEU A 349 20.00 -9.09 16.24
N GLN A 350 20.20 -9.27 17.55
CA GLN A 350 19.18 -9.75 18.48
C GLN A 350 18.00 -8.77 18.55
N GLU A 351 18.30 -7.46 18.55
CA GLU A 351 17.30 -6.39 18.57
C GLU A 351 17.30 -5.60 17.26
N THR A 352 16.12 -5.10 16.87
CA THR A 352 15.99 -4.19 15.74
C THR A 352 16.37 -2.77 16.14
N ILE A 353 17.20 -2.12 15.34
CA ILE A 353 17.71 -0.78 15.59
C ILE A 353 16.92 0.25 14.75
N PRO A 354 16.47 1.38 15.34
CA PRO A 354 15.78 2.44 14.61
C PRO A 354 16.74 3.32 13.79
N LEU A 355 16.21 4.02 12.79
CA LEU A 355 16.97 5.00 11.99
C LEU A 355 16.81 6.44 12.54
N PRO A 356 17.85 7.29 12.43
CA PRO A 356 19.22 6.97 11.99
C PRO A 356 20.03 6.30 13.12
N SER A 357 20.92 5.34 12.78
CA SER A 357 21.80 4.67 13.75
C SER A 357 23.29 4.86 13.39
N PRO A 358 23.96 5.85 13.99
CA PRO A 358 25.41 6.04 13.86
C PRO A 358 26.22 4.85 14.41
N GLU A 359 25.73 4.19 15.46
CA GLU A 359 26.38 3.03 16.09
C GLU A 359 26.49 1.86 15.11
N TRP A 360 25.40 1.57 14.37
CA TRP A 360 25.42 0.59 13.29
C TRP A 360 26.43 0.99 12.19
N GLN A 361 26.48 2.27 11.82
CA GLN A 361 27.36 2.76 10.75
C GLN A 361 28.85 2.59 11.10
N VAL A 362 29.22 2.78 12.36
CA VAL A 362 30.60 2.61 12.83
C VAL A 362 31.01 1.13 12.78
N VAL A 363 30.13 0.23 13.24
CA VAL A 363 30.36 -1.22 13.17
C VAL A 363 30.45 -1.68 11.70
N GLN A 364 29.54 -1.22 10.85
CA GLN A 364 29.52 -1.51 9.42
C GLN A 364 30.83 -1.08 8.72
N ASN A 365 31.35 0.10 9.07
CA ASN A 365 32.62 0.60 8.51
C ASN A 365 33.83 -0.22 8.98
N ALA A 366 33.88 -0.55 10.27
CA ALA A 366 34.98 -1.34 10.84
C ALA A 366 35.04 -2.73 10.20
N LEU A 367 33.90 -3.41 10.05
CA LEU A 367 33.85 -4.73 9.42
C LEU A 367 34.27 -4.69 7.93
N ILE A 368 33.87 -3.66 7.18
CA ILE A 368 34.31 -3.49 5.77
C ILE A 368 35.82 -3.33 5.69
N GLU A 369 36.40 -2.54 6.59
CA GLU A 369 37.85 -2.29 6.63
C GLU A 369 38.63 -3.55 7.00
N VAL A 370 38.13 -4.35 7.95
CA VAL A 370 38.75 -5.62 8.37
C VAL A 370 38.71 -6.66 7.24
N ALA A 371 37.57 -6.74 6.55
CA ALA A 371 37.35 -7.67 5.45
C ALA A 371 38.10 -7.29 4.17
N GLY A 372 38.54 -6.04 4.04
CA GLY A 372 38.99 -5.50 2.74
C GLY A 372 37.86 -5.50 1.70
N GLY A 373 36.60 -5.45 2.14
CA GLY A 373 35.41 -5.60 1.31
C GLY A 373 35.06 -4.34 0.50
N ASP A 374 34.00 -4.43 -0.32
CA ASP A 374 33.56 -3.31 -1.15
C ASP A 374 33.23 -2.07 -0.31
N SER A 375 33.96 -0.97 -0.56
CA SER A 375 33.75 0.33 0.10
C SER A 375 32.33 0.88 -0.08
N ALA A 376 31.58 0.41 -1.08
CA ALA A 376 30.18 0.76 -1.34
C ALA A 376 29.16 -0.04 -0.50
N ALA A 377 29.59 -1.01 0.32
CA ALA A 377 28.73 -1.75 1.25
C ALA A 377 28.42 -0.95 2.55
N LYS A 378 28.86 0.31 2.65
CA LYS A 378 28.62 1.19 3.81
C LYS A 378 27.18 1.71 3.93
N ASP A 379 26.36 1.51 2.90
CA ASP A 379 24.99 2.04 2.80
C ASP A 379 23.94 0.95 3.10
N ILE A 380 23.08 1.19 4.09
CA ILE A 380 21.98 0.29 4.48
C ILE A 380 20.93 0.08 3.35
N THR A 381 20.90 0.94 2.34
CA THR A 381 20.08 0.77 1.12
C THR A 381 20.70 -0.17 0.08
N ARG A 382 21.82 -0.82 0.41
CA ARG A 382 22.47 -1.82 -0.42
C ARG A 382 21.51 -2.97 -0.74
N VAL A 383 21.66 -3.50 -1.95
CA VAL A 383 20.99 -4.73 -2.38
C VAL A 383 22.06 -5.78 -2.65
N LEU A 384 21.82 -7.01 -2.20
CA LEU A 384 22.74 -8.15 -2.35
C LEU A 384 22.03 -9.29 -3.08
N ARG A 385 22.78 -10.22 -3.68
CA ARG A 385 22.18 -11.41 -4.33
C ARG A 385 21.39 -12.22 -3.31
N LEU A 386 20.16 -12.57 -3.69
CA LEU A 386 19.29 -13.38 -2.84
C LEU A 386 19.67 -14.87 -2.95
N PRO A 387 19.82 -15.61 -1.85
CA PRO A 387 20.02 -17.05 -1.89
C PRO A 387 18.96 -17.78 -2.72
N PHE A 388 19.36 -18.90 -3.34
CA PHE A 388 18.54 -19.72 -4.22
C PHE A 388 18.16 -19.05 -5.56
N SER A 389 18.74 -17.89 -5.89
CA SER A 389 18.68 -17.30 -7.23
C SER A 389 19.90 -17.69 -8.09
N GLN A 390 19.89 -17.26 -9.36
CA GLN A 390 21.06 -17.35 -10.24
C GLN A 390 21.77 -15.98 -10.36
N ASN A 391 23.10 -16.03 -10.49
CA ASN A 391 23.95 -14.91 -10.86
C ASN A 391 24.28 -15.04 -12.35
N ASN A 392 23.65 -14.21 -13.17
CA ASN A 392 23.71 -14.25 -14.63
C ASN A 392 24.74 -13.25 -15.20
N LYS A 393 25.72 -12.85 -14.39
CA LYS A 393 26.80 -11.93 -14.81
C LYS A 393 27.60 -12.45 -16.00
N ASP A 394 27.77 -13.77 -16.10
CA ASP A 394 28.14 -14.46 -17.34
C ASP A 394 26.92 -15.24 -17.86
N PRO A 395 26.21 -14.73 -18.88
CA PRO A 395 25.01 -15.37 -19.41
C PRO A 395 25.24 -16.78 -19.96
N ASN A 396 26.48 -17.12 -20.33
CA ASN A 396 26.82 -18.44 -20.86
C ASN A 396 27.16 -19.45 -19.75
N ASN A 397 27.37 -18.99 -18.51
CA ASN A 397 27.71 -19.82 -17.36
C ASN A 397 27.13 -19.25 -16.05
N PRO A 398 25.79 -19.26 -15.89
CA PRO A 398 25.13 -18.69 -14.73
C PRO A 398 25.48 -19.44 -13.44
N GLN A 399 25.92 -18.71 -12.42
CA GLN A 399 26.38 -19.28 -11.15
C GLN A 399 25.25 -19.31 -10.11
N PRO A 400 25.06 -20.42 -9.37
CA PRO A 400 24.03 -20.50 -8.33
C PRO A 400 24.42 -19.71 -7.09
N VAL A 401 23.46 -18.95 -6.53
CA VAL A 401 23.63 -18.26 -5.23
C VAL A 401 23.22 -19.21 -4.12
N LYS A 402 24.14 -19.58 -3.22
CA LYS A 402 23.92 -20.63 -2.21
C LYS A 402 24.24 -20.14 -0.81
N ILE A 403 23.43 -20.53 0.18
CA ILE A 403 23.83 -20.42 1.58
C ILE A 403 24.87 -21.51 1.84
N VAL A 404 26.09 -21.12 2.18
CA VAL A 404 27.19 -22.05 2.47
C VAL A 404 27.36 -22.25 3.97
N ASP A 405 26.96 -21.26 4.79
CA ASP A 405 26.92 -21.42 6.24
C ASP A 405 25.71 -20.70 6.86
N ASN A 406 25.19 -21.29 7.93
CA ASN A 406 24.10 -20.79 8.76
C ASN A 406 24.33 -21.29 10.18
N THR A 407 24.92 -20.46 11.02
CA THR A 407 25.29 -20.81 12.40
C THR A 407 24.17 -20.55 13.39
N GLY A 408 23.15 -19.78 13.00
CA GLY A 408 22.09 -19.34 13.90
C GLY A 408 22.51 -18.28 14.94
N ASN A 409 23.77 -17.82 14.91
CA ASN A 409 24.27 -16.85 15.88
C ASN A 409 23.54 -15.50 15.77
N LEU A 410 23.24 -14.90 16.91
CA LEU A 410 22.68 -13.55 17.02
C LEU A 410 23.65 -12.64 17.76
N PHE A 411 23.68 -11.37 17.36
CA PHE A 411 24.66 -10.39 17.81
C PHE A 411 24.00 -9.17 18.44
N THR A 412 24.74 -8.49 19.29
CA THR A 412 24.50 -7.10 19.71
C THR A 412 25.61 -6.23 19.13
N LEU A 413 25.40 -4.91 19.02
CA LEU A 413 26.45 -4.04 18.48
C LEU A 413 27.72 -4.07 19.37
N ASP A 414 27.56 -4.22 20.68
CA ASP A 414 28.64 -4.30 21.66
C ASP A 414 29.60 -5.46 21.40
N ASN A 415 29.14 -6.53 20.73
CA ASN A 415 30.02 -7.63 20.33
C ASN A 415 31.17 -7.17 19.42
N PHE A 416 31.02 -6.02 18.74
CA PHE A 416 32.00 -5.46 17.83
C PHE A 416 32.85 -4.33 18.43
N ASP A 417 32.69 -4.00 19.71
CA ASP A 417 33.35 -2.84 20.34
C ASP A 417 34.88 -2.88 20.24
N SER A 418 35.48 -4.04 20.46
CA SER A 418 36.94 -4.22 20.38
C SER A 418 37.44 -4.02 18.94
N LEU A 419 36.68 -4.52 17.96
CA LEU A 419 36.96 -4.35 16.53
C LEU A 419 36.84 -2.87 16.13
N VAL A 420 35.77 -2.21 16.59
CA VAL A 420 35.53 -0.79 16.34
C VAL A 420 36.65 0.06 16.93
N LYS A 421 37.13 -0.23 18.14
CA LYS A 421 38.24 0.53 18.76
C LYS A 421 39.50 0.51 17.90
N ASP A 422 39.84 -0.62 17.30
CA ASP A 422 41.07 -0.77 16.52
C ASP A 422 40.97 -0.21 15.09
N TYR A 423 39.78 -0.31 14.47
CA TYR A 423 39.55 0.07 13.07
C TYR A 423 38.89 1.44 12.90
N SER A 424 38.25 2.00 13.94
CA SER A 424 37.78 3.40 13.93
C SER A 424 38.95 4.41 13.89
N SER A 425 40.16 3.99 14.28
CA SER A 425 41.39 4.79 14.24
C SER A 425 42.04 4.97 12.86
N ARG A 426 41.53 4.34 11.78
CA ARG A 426 42.14 4.39 10.44
C ARG A 426 41.28 5.01 9.34
N HIS A 427 40.07 5.46 9.66
CA HIS A 427 39.41 6.48 8.84
C HIS A 427 40.00 7.85 9.19
N LYS A 428 40.78 8.42 8.25
CA LYS A 428 41.19 9.82 8.26
C LYS A 428 39.96 10.73 8.40
N ILE A 429 39.57 11.05 9.63
CA ILE A 429 39.45 12.45 10.03
C ILE A 429 40.83 13.03 9.72
N ALA A 430 40.88 14.11 8.93
CA ALA A 430 42.15 14.73 8.57
C ALA A 430 43.02 14.87 9.84
N GLU A 431 44.18 14.21 9.85
CA GLU A 431 45.26 14.56 10.76
C GLU A 431 45.62 16.02 10.43
N VAL A 432 45.06 16.95 11.19
CA VAL A 432 45.78 18.18 11.49
C VAL A 432 46.72 17.79 12.61
N HIS A 433 48.00 17.89 12.29
CA HIS A 433 49.10 17.85 13.24
C HIS A 433 48.72 18.58 14.54
N LEU A 434 49.12 17.97 15.66
CA LEU A 434 49.38 18.68 16.90
C LEU A 434 50.46 19.74 16.63
N GLU A 435 50.03 20.89 16.16
CA GLU A 435 50.73 22.15 16.35
C GLU A 435 49.73 23.09 17.01
N ASP A 436 50.20 23.80 18.02
CA ASP A 436 49.53 24.97 18.58
C ASP A 436 49.24 25.97 17.46
N SER A 437 48.16 25.78 16.71
CA SER A 437 47.64 26.77 15.78
C SER A 437 46.89 27.80 16.62
N ASN A 438 47.69 28.58 17.34
CA ASN A 438 47.48 29.96 17.70
C ASN A 438 46.06 30.46 17.42
N ILE A 439 45.31 30.67 18.50
CA ILE A 439 44.21 31.64 18.57
C ILE A 439 44.80 32.99 18.13
N LYS A 440 44.81 33.25 16.84
CA LYS A 440 45.13 34.55 16.27
C LYS A 440 43.88 34.95 15.52
N ASP A 441 43.18 35.92 16.11
CA ASP A 441 42.04 36.66 15.56
C ASP A 441 40.62 36.24 16.03
N LEU A 442 40.47 35.76 17.28
CA LEU A 442 39.14 35.84 17.93
C LEU A 442 38.79 37.33 18.16
N PRO A 443 37.56 37.77 17.85
CA PRO A 443 37.14 39.11 18.17
C PRO A 443 37.02 39.22 19.70
N PRO A 444 37.29 40.39 20.31
CA PRO A 444 37.30 40.54 21.77
C PRO A 444 36.02 40.06 22.48
N CYS A 445 34.90 40.02 21.76
CA CYS A 445 33.63 39.53 22.28
C CYS A 445 33.56 38.01 22.45
N LEU A 446 34.19 37.23 21.58
CA LEU A 446 34.23 35.77 21.71
C LEU A 446 35.46 35.34 22.52
N ASP A 447 36.58 36.05 22.37
CA ASP A 447 37.79 35.80 23.14
C ASP A 447 37.52 35.85 24.65
N LYS A 448 36.86 36.93 25.10
CA LYS A 448 36.45 37.06 26.50
C LYS A 448 35.47 35.96 26.95
N LEU A 449 34.64 35.40 26.07
CA LEU A 449 33.69 34.33 26.45
C LEU A 449 34.34 32.93 26.51
N PHE A 450 35.43 32.72 25.79
CA PHE A 450 36.21 31.48 25.85
C PHE A 450 37.31 31.52 26.90
N ASP A 451 37.68 32.70 27.42
CA ASP A 451 38.64 32.85 28.52
C ASP A 451 38.11 32.18 29.79
N SER A 452 38.84 31.16 30.26
CA SER A 452 38.58 30.42 31.50
C SER A 452 38.50 31.29 32.76
N GLN A 453 39.06 32.51 32.74
CA GLN A 453 38.97 33.46 33.86
C GLN A 453 37.66 34.27 33.87
N THR A 454 36.87 34.23 32.79
CA THR A 454 35.62 34.98 32.68
C THR A 454 34.52 34.33 33.51
N THR A 455 34.01 35.08 34.49
CA THR A 455 32.90 34.61 35.34
C THR A 455 31.55 34.96 34.71
N VAL A 456 30.75 33.94 34.35
CA VAL A 456 29.44 34.14 33.72
C VAL A 456 28.28 34.12 34.76
N PRO A 457 27.45 35.18 34.87
CA PRO A 457 26.33 35.23 35.82
C PRO A 457 25.22 34.21 35.48
N LYS A 458 24.52 33.69 36.50
CA LYS A 458 23.56 32.57 36.38
C LYS A 458 22.48 32.72 35.29
N GLY A 459 22.07 33.93 34.93
CA GLY A 459 21.08 34.18 33.86
C GLY A 459 21.62 34.09 32.42
N TYR A 460 22.94 34.13 32.24
CA TYR A 460 23.57 34.24 30.92
C TYR A 460 24.35 33.00 30.50
N ARG A 461 24.57 32.05 31.43
CA ARG A 461 25.39 30.85 31.24
C ARG A 461 24.96 30.00 30.05
N HIS A 462 23.66 29.76 29.90
CA HIS A 462 23.14 28.98 28.78
C HIS A 462 23.29 29.74 27.45
N LYS A 463 23.00 31.06 27.44
CA LYS A 463 23.19 31.90 26.24
C LYS A 463 24.65 31.93 25.79
N VAL A 464 25.59 32.06 26.72
CA VAL A 464 27.03 32.03 26.43
C VAL A 464 27.42 30.68 25.82
N ARG A 465 27.03 29.56 26.44
CA ARG A 465 27.31 28.23 25.88
C ARG A 465 26.70 28.04 24.50
N PHE A 466 25.45 28.46 24.30
CA PHE A 466 24.79 28.36 23.00
C PHE A 466 25.53 29.15 21.91
N VAL A 467 25.89 30.41 22.15
CA VAL A 467 26.62 31.26 21.20
C VAL A 467 28.02 30.71 20.91
N CYS A 468 28.77 30.33 21.94
CA CYS A 468 30.12 29.78 21.79
C CYS A 468 30.12 28.43 21.07
N SER A 469 29.16 27.53 21.36
CA SER A 469 29.03 26.24 20.69
C SER A 469 28.70 26.37 19.21
N ILE A 470 27.83 27.32 18.81
CA ILE A 470 27.56 27.56 17.39
C ILE A 470 28.81 28.08 16.68
N PHE A 471 29.55 29.00 17.31
CA PHE A 471 30.79 29.53 16.73
C PHE A 471 31.84 28.43 16.58
N ALA A 472 32.10 27.66 17.64
CA ALA A 472 33.08 26.59 17.68
C ALA A 472 32.79 25.50 16.63
N HIS A 473 31.52 25.07 16.53
CA HIS A 473 31.08 24.11 15.52
C HIS A 473 31.37 24.59 14.10
N LYS A 474 31.08 25.86 13.80
CA LYS A 474 31.34 26.46 12.47
C LYS A 474 32.80 26.69 12.16
N GLN A 475 33.64 26.85 13.18
CA GLN A 475 35.11 26.86 13.02
C GLN A 475 35.70 25.45 12.95
N GLY A 476 34.86 24.40 12.98
CA GLY A 476 35.30 23.01 12.91
C GLY A 476 35.92 22.48 14.20
N TRP A 477 35.68 23.12 15.34
CA TRP A 477 36.20 22.65 16.62
C TRP A 477 35.50 21.35 17.02
N ALA A 478 36.27 20.42 17.58
CA ALA A 478 35.72 19.20 18.14
C ALA A 478 34.75 19.52 19.28
N GLU A 479 33.72 18.70 19.41
CA GLU A 479 32.70 18.85 20.45
C GLU A 479 33.30 18.77 21.86
N ALA A 480 34.21 17.81 22.07
CA ALA A 480 34.92 17.63 23.33
C ALA A 480 35.76 18.86 23.71
N ASP A 481 36.49 19.46 22.75
CA ASP A 481 37.29 20.66 22.97
C ASP A 481 36.42 21.86 23.34
N THR A 482 35.25 21.95 22.73
CA THR A 482 34.28 23.02 23.00
C THR A 482 33.66 22.87 24.38
N ILE A 483 33.32 21.64 24.79
CA ILE A 483 32.87 21.33 26.14
C ILE A 483 33.93 21.73 27.15
N GLN A 484 35.18 21.31 26.93
CA GLN A 484 36.30 21.60 27.83
C GLN A 484 36.52 23.12 27.99
N ARG A 485 36.49 23.87 26.89
CA ARG A 485 36.68 25.33 26.91
C ARG A 485 35.53 26.08 27.59
N LEU A 486 34.32 25.50 27.64
CA LEU A 486 33.15 26.14 28.23
C LEU A 486 32.79 25.62 29.64
N GLU A 487 33.55 24.67 30.20
CA GLU A 487 33.29 24.16 31.56
C GLU A 487 33.30 25.28 32.60
N HIS A 488 34.15 26.30 32.43
CA HIS A 488 34.25 27.44 33.35
C HIS A 488 32.92 28.24 33.46
N THR A 489 32.01 28.11 32.50
CA THR A 489 30.74 28.85 32.46
C THR A 489 29.73 28.35 33.49
N THR A 490 29.95 27.20 34.14
CA THR A 490 29.03 26.64 35.14
C THR A 490 29.74 25.68 36.10
N SER A 491 29.25 25.60 37.34
CA SER A 491 29.71 24.60 38.31
C SER A 491 29.18 23.19 38.01
N ASP A 492 28.13 23.08 37.18
CA ASP A 492 27.52 21.82 36.76
C ASP A 492 28.04 21.41 35.39
N LYS A 493 29.07 20.55 35.39
CA LYS A 493 29.75 20.09 34.17
C LYS A 493 28.85 19.27 33.26
N LEU A 494 27.90 18.51 33.81
CA LEU A 494 26.95 17.72 33.04
C LEU A 494 26.00 18.62 32.25
N LYS A 495 25.60 19.76 32.83
CA LYS A 495 24.77 20.75 32.13
C LYS A 495 25.52 21.50 31.04
N CYS A 496 26.82 21.77 31.24
CA CYS A 496 27.66 22.30 30.17
C CYS A 496 27.73 21.31 28.99
N LYS A 497 28.03 20.05 29.29
CA LYS A 497 28.10 18.96 28.31
C LYS A 497 26.80 18.83 27.52
N SER A 498 25.66 18.72 28.20
CA SER A 498 24.34 18.60 27.56
C SER A 498 23.97 19.80 26.69
N ASP A 499 24.29 21.03 27.09
CA ASP A 499 24.02 22.24 26.31
C ASP A 499 24.86 22.26 25.01
N VAL A 500 26.14 21.86 25.07
CA VAL A 500 27.04 21.83 23.91
C VAL A 500 26.67 20.68 22.97
N GLU A 501 26.47 19.48 23.50
CA GLU A 501 25.99 18.29 22.77
C GLU A 501 24.69 18.57 22.03
N GLY A 502 23.72 19.22 22.70
CA GLY A 502 22.44 19.57 22.11
C GLY A 502 22.60 20.48 20.89
N VAL A 503 23.48 21.48 20.98
CA VAL A 503 23.74 22.41 19.87
C VAL A 503 24.49 21.71 18.73
N TYR A 504 25.54 20.93 19.04
CA TYR A 504 26.32 20.18 18.05
C TYR A 504 25.47 19.16 17.32
N LYS A 505 24.60 18.41 18.03
CA LYS A 505 23.64 17.48 17.44
C LYS A 505 22.70 18.16 16.44
N ILE A 506 22.17 19.33 16.80
CA ILE A 506 21.26 20.08 15.92
C ILE A 506 22.01 20.63 14.69
N LEU A 507 23.23 21.15 14.86
CA LEU A 507 24.03 21.68 13.76
C LEU A 507 24.63 20.59 12.87
N ASN A 508 24.97 19.42 13.40
CA ASN A 508 25.40 18.26 12.60
C ASN A 508 24.26 17.76 11.70
N ALA A 509 23.02 17.79 12.19
CA ALA A 509 21.83 17.45 11.38
C ALA A 509 21.41 18.56 10.41
N ALA A 510 21.62 19.82 10.78
CA ALA A 510 21.25 20.99 9.98
C ALA A 510 22.30 22.13 10.13
N PRO A 511 23.40 22.11 9.34
CA PRO A 511 24.56 23.00 9.53
C PRO A 511 24.27 24.51 9.43
N ASN A 512 23.17 24.87 8.74
CA ASN A 512 22.74 26.25 8.54
C ASN A 512 21.61 26.68 9.49
N ARG A 513 21.24 25.86 10.49
CA ARG A 513 20.08 26.15 11.36
C ARG A 513 20.32 27.30 12.33
N TYR A 514 21.54 27.47 12.85
CA TYR A 514 21.89 28.58 13.73
C TYR A 514 23.14 29.32 13.25
N HIS A 515 23.20 30.62 13.54
CA HIS A 515 24.32 31.49 13.18
C HIS A 515 24.66 32.43 14.33
N VAL A 516 25.94 32.68 14.54
CA VAL A 516 26.42 33.74 15.44
C VAL A 516 26.53 35.03 14.63
N GLY A 517 25.70 36.02 14.95
CA GLY A 517 25.70 37.34 14.31
C GLY A 517 25.94 38.45 15.33
N CYS A 518 26.38 39.63 14.87
CA CYS A 518 26.60 40.82 15.70
C CYS A 518 25.54 41.93 15.52
N GLY A 519 24.44 41.63 14.80
CA GLY A 519 23.32 42.55 14.54
C GLY A 519 22.40 42.75 15.74
N ASN A 520 21.57 43.80 15.70
CA ASN A 520 20.55 44.05 16.72
C ASN A 520 19.58 42.86 16.81
N GLY A 521 19.29 42.41 18.04
CA GLY A 521 18.47 41.22 18.31
C GLY A 521 19.23 39.88 18.31
N SER A 522 20.54 39.87 18.02
CA SER A 522 21.36 38.66 18.17
C SER A 522 21.75 38.41 19.63
N LEU A 523 21.85 37.13 20.00
CA LEU A 523 22.28 36.71 21.34
C LEU A 523 23.68 37.23 21.70
N LEU A 524 24.60 37.29 20.73
CA LEU A 524 25.93 37.86 20.96
C LEU A 524 25.88 39.37 21.20
N ARG A 525 25.00 40.12 20.50
CA ARG A 525 24.81 41.56 20.74
C ARG A 525 24.14 41.83 22.08
N GLU A 526 23.19 41.01 22.51
CA GLU A 526 22.62 41.07 23.87
C GLU A 526 23.71 40.90 24.94
N LEU A 527 24.59 39.89 24.79
CA LEU A 527 25.69 39.67 25.74
C LEU A 527 26.69 40.83 25.80
N VAL A 528 26.89 41.56 24.70
CA VAL A 528 27.69 42.78 24.67
C VAL A 528 26.98 43.95 25.37
N ASN A 529 25.69 44.17 25.05
CA ASN A 529 24.90 45.27 25.61
C ASN A 529 24.72 45.13 27.13
N ASP A 530 24.58 43.88 27.61
CA ASP A 530 24.45 43.54 29.02
C ASP A 530 25.81 43.49 29.75
N GLY A 531 26.91 43.84 29.06
CA GLY A 531 28.25 43.94 29.64
C GLY A 531 28.92 42.59 29.98
N ILE A 532 28.33 41.47 29.57
CA ILE A 532 28.87 40.12 29.82
C ILE A 532 30.17 39.90 29.03
N THR A 533 30.20 40.39 27.79
CA THR A 533 31.41 40.42 26.96
C THR A 533 31.70 41.82 26.43
N ILE A 534 32.90 42.02 25.86
CA ILE A 534 33.36 43.32 25.35
C ILE A 534 33.36 43.34 23.82
N CYS A 535 33.10 44.48 23.21
CA CYS A 535 33.17 44.61 21.76
C CYS A 535 34.09 45.78 21.39
N ASP A 536 35.17 45.48 20.66
CA ASP A 536 35.93 46.50 19.94
C ASP A 536 35.50 46.46 18.47
N GLN A 537 34.38 47.12 18.19
CA GLN A 537 33.78 47.16 16.86
C GLN A 537 34.74 47.78 15.81
N ALA A 538 35.72 48.58 16.23
CA ALA A 538 36.69 49.22 15.34
C ALA A 538 37.77 48.26 14.83
N ASN A 539 38.17 47.27 15.63
CA ASN A 539 39.24 46.30 15.30
C ASN A 539 38.77 44.85 15.15
N CYS A 540 37.45 44.60 15.16
CA CYS A 540 36.90 43.25 15.08
C CYS A 540 37.15 42.62 13.70
N PRO A 541 37.94 41.51 13.59
CA PRO A 541 38.28 40.88 12.31
C PRO A 541 37.07 40.35 11.54
N TYR A 542 35.97 40.06 12.25
CA TYR A 542 34.70 39.62 11.68
C TYR A 542 33.74 40.78 11.36
N TYR A 543 33.87 41.96 11.99
CA TYR A 543 33.06 43.15 11.67
C TYR A 543 33.57 43.83 10.39
N THR A 544 34.88 43.79 10.14
CA THR A 544 35.47 44.17 8.85
C THR A 544 35.07 43.23 7.70
N GLN A 545 34.71 41.97 8.00
CA GLN A 545 34.16 41.00 7.04
C GLN A 545 32.60 40.97 6.98
N GLN A 546 31.90 41.57 7.96
CA GLN A 546 30.43 41.70 8.01
C GLN A 546 29.90 43.10 7.66
N LYS A 547 30.76 44.07 7.32
CA LYS A 547 30.43 44.88 6.12
C LYS A 547 30.31 43.86 5.03
N GLY A 548 29.14 43.72 4.41
CA GLY A 548 28.76 42.50 3.70
C GLY A 548 29.77 42.01 2.65
N GLY A 549 29.25 41.22 1.73
CA GLY A 549 29.51 41.69 0.38
C GLY A 549 29.17 43.19 0.35
N VAL A 550 30.17 44.08 0.48
CA VAL A 550 30.35 44.98 -0.64
C VAL A 550 30.46 44.00 -1.78
N PHE A 551 29.31 43.69 -2.41
CA PHE A 551 29.31 43.14 -3.74
C PHE A 551 30.39 43.96 -4.40
N LYS A 552 31.50 43.31 -4.83
CA LYS A 552 32.70 44.03 -5.27
C LYS A 552 32.35 45.18 -6.24
N ASN A 553 31.16 45.07 -6.84
CA ASN A 553 30.37 46.08 -7.53
C ASN A 553 28.90 46.12 -7.01
N PRO A 554 28.41 47.17 -6.32
CA PRO A 554 26.99 47.28 -5.92
C PRO A 554 26.06 47.39 -7.14
N ILE A 555 24.84 46.86 -7.03
CA ILE A 555 23.79 47.00 -8.04
C ILE A 555 22.93 48.23 -7.71
N ARG A 556 22.68 49.06 -8.72
CA ARG A 556 21.74 50.19 -8.62
C ARG A 556 20.67 50.09 -9.70
N ILE A 557 19.49 50.62 -9.41
CA ILE A 557 18.43 50.78 -10.40
C ILE A 557 18.64 52.14 -11.10
N MET A 558 18.79 52.13 -12.42
CA MET A 558 18.93 53.33 -13.25
C MET A 558 18.03 53.18 -14.47
N SER A 559 17.15 54.14 -14.77
CA SER A 559 16.25 54.08 -15.94
C SER A 559 15.53 52.73 -16.11
N ASN A 560 14.92 52.21 -15.04
CA ASN A 560 14.23 50.91 -15.00
C ASN A 560 15.10 49.68 -15.36
N LYS A 561 16.41 49.73 -15.15
CA LYS A 561 17.30 48.57 -15.27
C LYS A 561 18.22 48.43 -14.07
N TYR A 562 18.64 47.20 -13.79
CA TYR A 562 19.71 46.93 -12.84
C TYR A 562 21.06 47.16 -13.53
N CYS A 563 21.90 47.97 -12.89
CA CYS A 563 23.24 48.29 -13.33
C CYS A 563 24.26 47.94 -12.25
N LYS A 564 25.34 47.28 -12.65
CA LYS A 564 26.47 46.89 -11.80
C LYS A 564 27.53 47.98 -11.81
N GLU A 565 27.92 48.44 -10.63
CA GLU A 565 28.90 49.52 -10.44
C GLU A 565 30.35 49.00 -10.52
N LYS A 566 31.08 49.24 -11.61
CA LYS A 566 32.50 48.86 -11.77
C LYS A 566 33.45 50.04 -11.57
N GLN A 567 34.59 49.81 -10.93
CA GLN A 567 35.71 50.75 -10.90
C GLN A 567 36.64 50.50 -12.08
N VAL A 568 36.76 51.45 -13.00
CA VAL A 568 37.67 51.42 -14.15
C VAL A 568 38.49 52.71 -14.13
N ASP A 569 39.82 52.62 -14.07
CA ASP A 569 40.73 53.78 -14.05
C ASP A 569 40.38 54.84 -13.00
N LYS A 570 40.00 54.41 -11.78
CA LYS A 570 39.55 55.27 -10.67
C LYS A 570 38.25 56.06 -10.95
N LYS A 571 37.49 55.69 -12.00
CA LYS A 571 36.15 56.20 -12.29
C LYS A 571 35.11 55.10 -12.09
N THR A 572 33.99 55.48 -11.48
CA THR A 572 32.81 54.61 -11.35
C THR A 572 32.07 54.55 -12.70
N VAL A 573 31.96 53.35 -13.27
CA VAL A 573 31.20 53.05 -14.49
C VAL A 573 30.05 52.13 -14.14
N TYR A 574 28.85 52.37 -14.69
CA TYR A 574 27.67 51.54 -14.46
C TYR A 574 27.41 50.68 -15.70
N GLU A 575 27.53 49.36 -15.54
CA GLU A 575 27.29 48.39 -16.61
C GLU A 575 25.88 47.80 -16.47
N PRO A 576 25.01 47.87 -17.49
CA PRO A 576 23.67 47.29 -17.41
C PRO A 576 23.75 45.75 -17.36
N ILE A 577 23.05 45.17 -16.38
CA ILE A 577 22.92 43.71 -16.23
C ILE A 577 21.49 43.22 -16.50
N SER A 578 20.54 44.13 -16.69
CA SER A 578 19.19 43.83 -17.16
C SER A 578 18.66 44.96 -18.06
N THR A 579 17.54 44.70 -18.74
CA THR A 579 16.72 45.71 -19.46
C THR A 579 15.42 46.05 -18.72
N PHE A 580 15.32 45.63 -17.45
CA PHE A 580 14.12 45.73 -16.63
C PHE A 580 14.46 45.87 -15.14
N ARG A 581 13.48 46.32 -14.35
CA ARG A 581 13.48 46.21 -12.88
C ARG A 581 12.31 45.36 -12.40
N ILE A 582 12.47 44.76 -11.23
CA ILE A 582 11.40 44.03 -10.54
C ILE A 582 10.87 44.95 -9.43
N GLU A 583 9.55 45.05 -9.33
CA GLU A 583 8.84 45.72 -8.24
C GLU A 583 7.98 44.66 -7.54
N ALA A 584 8.33 44.31 -6.30
CA ALA A 584 7.58 43.31 -5.53
C ALA A 584 6.29 43.94 -4.97
N THR A 585 5.17 43.22 -5.11
CA THR A 585 3.86 43.71 -4.68
C THR A 585 3.35 43.03 -3.42
N GLU A 586 3.59 41.72 -3.28
CA GLU A 586 3.15 40.93 -2.12
C GLU A 586 3.92 39.61 -2.01
N SER A 587 4.05 39.12 -0.78
CA SER A 587 4.58 37.80 -0.44
C SER A 587 3.41 36.83 -0.30
N ILE A 588 3.55 35.62 -0.84
CA ILE A 588 2.57 34.55 -0.75
C ILE A 588 3.23 33.33 -0.13
N ILE A 589 2.76 32.93 1.04
CA ILE A 589 3.23 31.72 1.72
C ILE A 589 2.34 30.54 1.31
N CYS A 590 2.91 29.56 0.62
CA CYS A 590 2.24 28.31 0.26
C CYS A 590 3.18 27.14 0.53
N ASP A 591 2.72 26.09 1.22
CA ASP A 591 3.53 24.90 1.55
C ASP A 591 4.89 25.22 2.23
N ASN A 592 4.91 26.19 3.15
CA ASN A 592 6.12 26.74 3.80
C ASN A 592 7.17 27.31 2.84
N LYS A 593 6.74 27.67 1.62
CA LYS A 593 7.54 28.34 0.61
C LYS A 593 7.00 29.73 0.34
N GLU A 594 7.90 30.68 0.18
CA GLU A 594 7.58 32.06 -0.13
C GLU A 594 7.64 32.28 -1.65
N TYR A 595 6.49 32.64 -2.21
CA TYR A 595 6.35 33.10 -3.58
C TYR A 595 6.20 34.62 -3.55
N ILE A 596 6.79 35.32 -4.52
CA ILE A 596 6.68 36.79 -4.59
C ILE A 596 5.88 37.16 -5.82
N ASN A 597 4.72 37.79 -5.63
CA ASN A 597 4.06 38.48 -6.73
C ASN A 597 4.82 39.78 -7.01
N ALA A 598 5.14 40.01 -8.27
CA ALA A 598 5.91 41.16 -8.69
C ALA A 598 5.45 41.68 -10.06
N LYS A 599 5.86 42.90 -10.37
CA LYS A 599 5.78 43.49 -11.70
C LYS A 599 7.18 43.62 -12.30
N LEU A 600 7.35 43.13 -13.52
CA LEU A 600 8.50 43.48 -14.35
C LEU A 600 8.19 44.78 -15.08
N ILE A 601 9.06 45.77 -14.92
CA ILE A 601 8.96 47.06 -15.59
C ILE A 601 10.13 47.17 -16.57
N SER A 602 9.84 47.21 -17.86
CA SER A 602 10.86 47.34 -18.91
C SER A 602 11.44 48.76 -18.98
N GLU A 603 12.53 48.93 -19.73
CA GLU A 603 13.12 50.25 -20.00
C GLU A 603 12.13 51.22 -20.67
N CYS A 604 11.20 50.73 -21.50
CA CYS A 604 10.16 51.54 -22.13
C CYS A 604 8.91 51.76 -21.26
N GLY A 605 8.88 51.26 -20.01
CA GLY A 605 7.79 51.45 -19.06
C GLY A 605 6.63 50.45 -19.20
N ARG A 606 6.81 49.37 -19.97
CA ARG A 606 5.81 48.30 -20.05
C ARG A 606 5.84 47.47 -18.77
N GLU A 607 4.67 47.22 -18.19
CA GLU A 607 4.51 46.40 -16.99
C GLU A 607 4.00 44.99 -17.35
N VAL A 608 4.57 43.97 -16.72
CA VAL A 608 4.09 42.59 -16.80
C VAL A 608 4.09 41.99 -15.39
N SER A 609 2.94 41.53 -14.91
CA SER A 609 2.84 40.83 -13.63
C SER A 609 3.34 39.39 -13.74
N LEU A 610 4.04 38.92 -12.73
CA LEU A 610 4.48 37.53 -12.59
C LEU A 610 4.50 37.09 -11.13
N VAL A 611 4.52 35.77 -10.93
CA VAL A 611 4.83 35.12 -9.66
C VAL A 611 6.27 34.64 -9.73
N ILE A 612 7.07 34.93 -8.70
CA ILE A 612 8.46 34.50 -8.56
C ILE A 612 8.52 33.39 -7.49
N PRO A 613 8.67 32.11 -7.89
CA PRO A 613 8.90 31.01 -6.96
C PRO A 613 10.25 31.13 -6.22
N PRO A 614 10.41 30.52 -5.03
CA PRO A 614 11.65 30.62 -4.26
C PRO A 614 12.84 29.96 -4.98
N GLU A 615 12.59 28.88 -5.74
CA GLU A 615 13.62 28.20 -6.51
C GLU A 615 14.22 29.05 -7.65
N THR A 616 13.54 30.12 -8.06
CA THR A 616 14.03 31.06 -9.06
C THR A 616 15.36 31.68 -8.64
N TRP A 617 15.54 31.90 -7.34
CA TRP A 617 16.73 32.54 -6.79
C TRP A 617 17.95 31.61 -6.70
N LEU A 618 17.80 30.31 -6.96
CA LEU A 618 18.86 29.31 -6.76
C LEU A 618 19.89 29.25 -7.90
N SER A 619 19.53 29.69 -9.11
CA SER A 619 20.47 29.72 -10.23
C SER A 619 20.09 30.72 -11.31
N LYS A 620 21.07 31.17 -12.10
CA LYS A 620 20.80 32.04 -13.26
C LYS A 620 19.80 31.41 -14.23
N GLN A 621 19.88 30.11 -14.46
CA GLN A 621 19.00 29.40 -15.41
C GLN A 621 17.53 29.46 -14.96
N ARG A 622 17.25 29.27 -13.67
CA ARG A 622 15.89 29.35 -13.12
C ARG A 622 15.36 30.78 -13.07
N PHE A 623 16.23 31.77 -12.84
CA PHE A 623 15.86 33.18 -12.97
C PHE A 623 15.49 33.56 -14.41
N LEU A 624 16.23 33.06 -15.41
CA LEU A 624 15.91 33.31 -16.81
C LEU A 624 14.59 32.68 -17.26
N SER A 625 14.19 31.53 -16.70
CA SER A 625 12.97 30.82 -17.13
C SER A 625 11.66 31.54 -16.79
N ILE A 626 11.67 32.52 -15.88
CA ILE A 626 10.47 33.29 -15.50
C ILE A 626 10.32 34.59 -16.29
N LEU A 627 11.32 35.01 -17.06
CA LEU A 627 11.30 36.29 -17.78
C LEU A 627 10.53 36.14 -19.11
N PRO A 628 9.48 36.94 -19.34
CA PRO A 628 8.65 36.82 -20.54
C PRO A 628 9.20 37.64 -21.71
N GLY A 629 9.06 37.13 -22.94
CA GLY A 629 9.24 37.93 -24.16
C GLY A 629 10.68 38.39 -24.46
N LYS A 630 10.84 39.19 -25.52
CA LYS A 630 12.15 39.66 -26.02
C LYS A 630 12.67 40.93 -25.32
N GLU A 631 11.81 41.60 -24.55
CA GLU A 631 12.07 42.92 -23.96
C GLU A 631 12.73 42.82 -22.57
N PHE A 632 12.63 41.67 -21.91
CA PHE A 632 13.10 41.43 -20.54
C PHE A 632 14.36 40.55 -20.55
N ILE A 633 15.50 41.17 -20.85
CA ILE A 633 16.79 40.50 -21.02
C ILE A 633 17.62 40.65 -19.74
N PHE A 634 18.15 39.55 -19.23
CA PHE A 634 19.11 39.53 -18.13
C PHE A 634 20.50 39.14 -18.63
N LEU A 635 21.45 40.06 -18.50
CA LEU A 635 22.84 39.94 -18.93
C LEU A 635 23.79 39.60 -17.76
N GLY A 636 23.29 39.66 -16.52
CA GLY A 636 24.06 39.44 -15.30
C GLY A 636 24.53 38.01 -15.07
N THR A 637 25.34 37.84 -14.03
CA THR A 637 25.84 36.57 -13.49
C THR A 637 24.88 35.99 -12.44
N GLU A 638 25.11 34.75 -12.01
CA GLU A 638 24.35 34.15 -10.91
C GLU A 638 24.51 34.93 -9.60
N THR A 639 25.70 35.47 -9.32
CA THR A 639 25.91 36.38 -8.19
C THR A 639 24.99 37.60 -8.28
N ASP A 640 24.76 38.14 -9.48
CA ASP A 640 23.90 39.31 -9.67
C ASP A 640 22.42 38.97 -9.44
N VAL A 641 21.99 37.71 -9.66
CA VAL A 641 20.65 37.23 -9.27
C VAL A 641 20.47 37.28 -7.74
N HIS A 642 21.46 36.80 -6.98
CA HIS A 642 21.42 36.89 -5.51
C HIS A 642 21.44 38.34 -5.01
N CYS A 643 22.17 39.24 -5.69
CA CYS A 643 22.13 40.67 -5.39
C CYS A 643 20.73 41.27 -5.59
N ILE A 644 20.05 40.93 -6.69
CA ILE A 644 18.69 41.39 -6.98
C ILE A 644 17.71 40.85 -5.93
N HIS A 645 17.83 39.57 -5.56
CA HIS A 645 17.02 38.98 -4.48
C HIS A 645 17.20 39.75 -3.16
N HIS A 646 18.44 40.11 -2.81
CA HIS A 646 18.75 40.90 -1.62
C HIS A 646 18.23 42.35 -1.67
N LEU A 647 18.07 42.94 -2.87
CA LEU A 647 17.43 44.25 -3.02
C LEU A 647 15.93 44.14 -2.76
N ILE A 648 15.29 43.14 -3.36
CA ILE A 648 13.85 42.90 -3.19
C ILE A 648 13.52 42.57 -1.72
N SER A 649 14.34 41.78 -1.03
CA SER A 649 14.10 41.43 0.37
C SER A 649 14.22 42.59 1.37
N LYS A 650 14.65 43.78 0.92
CA LYS A 650 14.63 45.02 1.71
C LYS A 650 13.36 45.83 1.54
N GLU A 651 12.54 45.51 0.55
CA GLU A 651 11.25 46.17 0.34
C GLU A 651 10.23 45.58 1.31
N GLU A 652 9.35 46.42 1.88
CA GLU A 652 8.25 45.97 2.72
C GLU A 652 6.99 45.80 1.86
N PHE A 653 6.41 44.60 1.86
CA PHE A 653 5.17 44.28 1.14
C PHE A 653 4.30 43.29 1.93
N PRO A 654 2.96 43.32 1.78
CA PRO A 654 2.04 42.48 2.54
C PRO A 654 2.27 40.98 2.28
N THR A 655 2.06 40.16 3.31
CA THR A 655 2.13 38.69 3.23
C THR A 655 0.73 38.09 3.22
N LYS A 656 0.47 37.18 2.29
CA LYS A 656 -0.81 36.48 2.08
C LYS A 656 -0.63 34.96 2.10
N GLN A 657 -1.71 34.23 2.30
CA GLN A 657 -1.70 32.77 2.24
C GLN A 657 -2.00 32.28 0.82
N GLY A 658 -1.16 31.42 0.28
CA GLY A 658 -1.30 30.84 -1.05
C GLY A 658 -1.91 29.45 -1.03
N PHE A 659 -2.81 29.18 -1.98
CA PHE A 659 -3.42 27.86 -2.17
C PHE A 659 -3.28 27.41 -3.62
N LYS A 660 -3.06 26.11 -3.81
CA LYS A 660 -2.93 25.47 -5.15
C LYS A 660 -4.24 24.87 -5.67
N THR A 661 -5.30 24.96 -4.89
CA THR A 661 -6.61 24.35 -5.17
C THR A 661 -7.68 25.42 -5.00
N ILE A 662 -8.59 25.54 -5.96
CA ILE A 662 -9.74 26.43 -5.84
C ILE A 662 -10.95 25.74 -5.19
N GLY A 663 -11.90 26.56 -4.72
CA GLY A 663 -13.11 26.11 -4.05
C GLY A 663 -13.13 26.55 -2.59
N LEU A 664 -13.72 25.74 -1.71
CA LEU A 664 -14.03 26.13 -0.33
C LEU A 664 -12.93 25.69 0.64
N HIS A 665 -12.37 26.65 1.38
CA HIS A 665 -11.28 26.45 2.33
C HIS A 665 -11.62 27.03 3.69
N LEU A 666 -11.17 26.39 4.76
CA LEU A 666 -11.28 26.93 6.11
C LEU A 666 -10.01 27.75 6.41
N ILE A 667 -10.14 29.08 6.41
CA ILE A 667 -9.01 30.01 6.56
C ILE A 667 -9.28 30.89 7.78
N ASN A 668 -8.38 30.88 8.76
CA ASN A 668 -8.53 31.63 10.01
C ASN A 668 -9.88 31.39 10.71
N GLY A 669 -10.40 30.16 10.64
CA GLY A 669 -11.69 29.77 11.20
C GLY A 669 -12.92 30.22 10.39
N LEU A 670 -12.74 30.82 9.21
CA LEU A 670 -13.82 31.25 8.33
C LEU A 670 -13.82 30.44 7.02
N TRP A 671 -14.99 29.98 6.62
CA TRP A 671 -15.18 29.38 5.31
C TRP A 671 -15.00 30.43 4.22
N THR A 672 -14.03 30.18 3.36
CA THR A 672 -13.58 31.09 2.31
C THR A 672 -13.65 30.37 0.96
N TYR A 673 -14.44 30.90 0.04
CA TYR A 673 -14.50 30.42 -1.34
C TYR A 673 -13.44 31.15 -2.16
N LEU A 674 -12.43 30.40 -2.62
CA LEU A 674 -11.27 30.90 -3.34
C LEU A 674 -11.36 30.57 -4.82
N THR A 675 -11.11 31.55 -5.68
CA THR A 675 -11.00 31.42 -7.14
C THR A 675 -9.73 32.08 -7.68
N ASN A 676 -9.50 31.99 -8.98
CA ASN A 676 -8.44 32.75 -9.67
C ASN A 676 -8.69 34.27 -9.69
N THR A 677 -9.90 34.76 -9.37
CA THR A 677 -10.20 36.20 -9.33
C THR A 677 -10.27 36.77 -7.90
N GLY A 678 -10.15 35.93 -6.88
CA GLY A 678 -10.03 36.36 -5.48
C GLY A 678 -10.70 35.40 -4.51
N ALA A 679 -10.94 35.89 -3.29
CA ALA A 679 -11.56 35.10 -2.22
C ALA A 679 -12.84 35.79 -1.70
N LEU A 680 -13.83 34.99 -1.32
CA LEU A 680 -15.08 35.43 -0.69
C LEU A 680 -15.27 34.72 0.65
N THR A 681 -15.63 35.48 1.68
CA THR A 681 -15.95 34.98 3.03
C THR A 681 -17.35 35.44 3.42
N MET A 682 -17.85 35.02 4.58
CA MET A 682 -19.07 35.58 5.16
C MET A 682 -19.00 37.12 5.36
N ASN A 683 -17.80 37.69 5.48
CA ASN A 683 -17.57 39.12 5.66
C ASN A 683 -17.40 39.88 4.33
N GLY A 684 -17.61 39.21 3.18
CA GLY A 684 -17.38 39.77 1.85
C GLY A 684 -16.03 39.36 1.25
N ARG A 685 -15.54 40.15 0.29
CA ARG A 685 -14.27 39.87 -0.41
C ARG A 685 -13.10 39.90 0.59
N SER A 686 -12.24 38.89 0.53
CA SER A 686 -11.01 38.84 1.33
C SER A 686 -9.79 38.93 0.42
N SER A 687 -8.75 39.60 0.92
CA SER A 687 -7.43 39.66 0.30
C SER A 687 -6.42 38.71 0.96
N ASP A 688 -6.82 37.94 1.96
CA ASP A 688 -5.91 37.15 2.80
C ASP A 688 -5.44 35.86 2.11
N ALA A 689 -6.19 35.41 1.11
CA ALA A 689 -5.94 34.18 0.37
C ALA A 689 -5.80 34.44 -1.13
N VAL A 690 -4.81 33.78 -1.75
CA VAL A 690 -4.51 33.89 -3.18
C VAL A 690 -4.37 32.51 -3.80
N TYR A 691 -4.97 32.30 -4.96
CA TYR A 691 -4.75 31.09 -5.75
C TYR A 691 -3.45 31.19 -6.56
N ILE A 692 -2.58 30.19 -6.44
CA ILE A 692 -1.30 30.10 -7.16
C ILE A 692 -1.16 28.82 -8.00
N GLY A 693 -2.27 28.14 -8.28
CA GLY A 693 -2.26 26.91 -9.08
C GLY A 693 -2.05 27.18 -10.58
N ASP A 694 -1.51 26.18 -11.28
CA ASP A 694 -1.12 26.25 -12.70
C ASP A 694 -2.18 25.70 -13.66
N VAL A 695 -3.32 25.23 -13.14
CA VAL A 695 -4.39 24.62 -13.93
C VAL A 695 -5.44 25.68 -14.30
N THR A 696 -5.54 25.99 -15.60
CA THR A 696 -6.41 27.07 -16.11
C THR A 696 -7.82 26.61 -16.44
N GLU A 697 -8.06 25.29 -16.53
CA GLU A 697 -9.39 24.68 -16.75
C GLU A 697 -10.44 25.07 -15.71
N TYR A 698 -9.97 25.48 -14.55
CA TYR A 698 -10.79 25.83 -13.39
C TYR A 698 -10.95 27.35 -13.21
N ASN A 699 -10.45 28.14 -14.17
CA ASN A 699 -10.68 29.57 -14.15
C ASN A 699 -12.18 29.89 -14.16
N THR A 700 -12.61 30.67 -13.19
CA THR A 700 -13.98 31.12 -13.01
C THR A 700 -14.01 32.58 -12.60
N ASP A 701 -14.94 33.31 -13.19
CA ASP A 701 -15.25 34.70 -12.85
C ASP A 701 -16.53 34.80 -12.01
N ILE A 702 -16.96 33.69 -11.37
CA ILE A 702 -18.16 33.63 -10.53
C ILE A 702 -18.15 34.70 -9.42
N LEU A 703 -16.97 35.06 -8.91
CA LEU A 703 -16.88 36.10 -7.89
C LEU A 703 -17.06 37.51 -8.45
N GLU A 704 -16.74 37.74 -9.72
CA GLU A 704 -16.95 39.00 -10.46
C GLU A 704 -18.39 39.16 -10.94
N THR A 705 -19.20 38.12 -10.77
CA THR A 705 -20.61 38.11 -11.18
C THR A 705 -21.47 38.50 -9.98
N GLU A 706 -22.40 39.44 -10.22
CA GLU A 706 -23.38 39.81 -9.20
C GLU A 706 -24.36 38.67 -8.92
N PRO A 707 -24.84 38.51 -7.68
CA PRO A 707 -25.83 37.50 -7.35
C PRO A 707 -27.12 37.71 -8.15
N MET A 708 -27.75 36.62 -8.57
CA MET A 708 -28.99 36.70 -9.36
C MET A 708 -30.08 37.47 -8.61
N ALA A 709 -30.65 38.48 -9.27
CA ALA A 709 -31.72 39.29 -8.70
C ALA A 709 -32.98 38.45 -8.39
N PRO A 710 -33.75 38.79 -7.35
CA PRO A 710 -34.98 38.04 -6.98
C PRO A 710 -35.97 37.87 -8.13
N GLU A 711 -36.14 38.87 -8.99
CA GLU A 711 -37.06 38.83 -10.12
C GLU A 711 -36.59 37.82 -11.19
N SER A 712 -35.28 37.82 -11.49
CA SER A 712 -34.66 36.85 -12.40
C SER A 712 -34.70 35.44 -11.82
N LEU A 713 -34.50 35.30 -10.50
CA LEU A 713 -34.57 34.03 -9.80
C LEU A 713 -35.99 33.45 -9.84
N ALA A 714 -37.02 34.28 -9.62
CA ALA A 714 -38.41 33.86 -9.75
C ALA A 714 -38.77 33.48 -11.20
N ALA A 715 -38.27 34.23 -12.18
CA ALA A 715 -38.52 33.97 -13.60
C ALA A 715 -37.85 32.68 -14.11
N CYS A 716 -36.67 32.32 -13.60
CA CYS A 716 -35.96 31.11 -14.01
C CYS A 716 -36.42 29.84 -13.25
N LEU A 717 -37.15 29.98 -12.13
CA LEU A 717 -37.55 28.88 -11.24
C LEU A 717 -38.07 27.64 -11.96
N LYS A 718 -39.06 27.83 -12.84
CA LYS A 718 -39.71 26.73 -13.56
C LYS A 718 -38.78 26.11 -14.60
N SER A 719 -38.09 26.91 -15.39
CA SER A 719 -37.19 26.38 -16.44
C SER A 719 -35.94 25.74 -15.86
N PHE A 720 -35.44 26.21 -14.71
CA PHE A 720 -34.34 25.61 -13.97
C PHE A 720 -34.72 24.27 -13.33
N ALA A 721 -35.95 24.12 -12.83
CA ALA A 721 -36.44 22.84 -12.34
C ALA A 721 -36.64 21.82 -13.49
N TYR A 722 -37.26 22.27 -14.59
CA TYR A 722 -37.74 21.38 -15.65
C TYR A 722 -36.94 21.51 -16.95
N PHE A 723 -35.63 21.78 -16.87
CA PHE A 723 -34.76 21.77 -18.06
C PHE A 723 -34.65 20.37 -18.69
N ASN A 724 -35.00 19.33 -17.92
CA ASN A 724 -35.20 17.97 -18.38
C ASN A 724 -36.30 17.33 -17.50
N HIS A 725 -36.58 16.04 -17.71
CA HIS A 725 -37.46 15.26 -16.85
C HIS A 725 -37.04 15.40 -15.37
N PRO A 726 -37.98 15.51 -14.41
CA PRO A 726 -37.63 15.69 -12.99
C PRO A 726 -36.66 14.65 -12.43
N TYR A 727 -36.74 13.39 -12.88
CA TYR A 727 -35.81 12.32 -12.49
C TYR A 727 -34.41 12.45 -13.11
N VAL A 728 -34.23 13.36 -14.07
CA VAL A 728 -32.93 13.74 -14.63
C VAL A 728 -32.44 15.04 -13.98
N SER A 729 -33.30 16.07 -13.91
CA SER A 729 -32.90 17.37 -13.39
C SER A 729 -32.65 17.34 -11.88
N ALA A 730 -33.44 16.62 -11.09
CA ALA A 730 -33.26 16.51 -9.64
C ALA A 730 -31.86 16.02 -9.20
N PRO A 731 -31.38 14.84 -9.65
CA PRO A 731 -30.05 14.37 -9.26
C PRO A 731 -28.92 15.26 -9.80
N VAL A 732 -29.05 15.80 -11.02
CA VAL A 732 -28.04 16.72 -11.59
C VAL A 732 -27.94 18.00 -10.78
N ILE A 733 -29.06 18.63 -10.44
CA ILE A 733 -29.11 19.85 -9.62
C ILE A 733 -28.60 19.55 -8.21
N GLY A 734 -29.11 18.49 -7.58
CA GLY A 734 -28.72 18.10 -6.23
C GLY A 734 -27.22 17.87 -6.09
N PHE A 735 -26.64 17.09 -7.01
CA PHE A 735 -25.19 16.90 -7.10
C PHE A 735 -24.45 18.24 -7.26
N THR A 736 -24.86 19.06 -8.23
CA THR A 736 -24.19 20.32 -8.57
C THR A 736 -24.18 21.31 -7.41
N VAL A 737 -25.29 21.44 -6.67
CA VAL A 737 -25.35 22.31 -5.50
C VAL A 737 -24.50 21.73 -4.35
N ALA A 738 -24.52 20.41 -4.16
CA ALA A 738 -23.70 19.76 -3.14
C ALA A 738 -22.19 19.91 -3.40
N CYS A 739 -21.76 20.05 -4.66
CA CYS A 739 -20.36 20.32 -5.03
C CYS A 739 -19.80 21.57 -4.33
N PHE A 740 -20.57 22.67 -4.20
CA PHE A 740 -20.14 23.87 -3.47
C PHE A 740 -19.88 23.62 -1.97
N PHE A 741 -20.48 22.56 -1.41
CA PHE A 741 -20.33 22.14 -0.02
C PHE A 741 -19.43 20.91 0.14
N LYS A 742 -18.81 20.42 -0.94
CA LYS A 742 -18.07 19.15 -0.94
C LYS A 742 -17.06 19.06 0.22
N PRO A 743 -16.17 20.04 0.50
CA PRO A 743 -15.22 19.92 1.61
C PRO A 743 -15.89 19.64 2.96
N ARG A 744 -17.06 20.23 3.20
CA ARG A 744 -17.83 20.09 4.44
C ARG A 744 -18.57 18.77 4.51
N LEU A 745 -19.21 18.37 3.42
CA LEU A 745 -19.86 17.06 3.30
C LEU A 745 -18.85 15.91 3.40
N PHE A 746 -17.66 16.12 2.84
CA PHE A 746 -16.56 15.16 2.88
C PHE A 746 -16.04 14.96 4.30
N MET A 747 -16.02 15.99 5.16
CA MET A 747 -15.70 15.82 6.58
C MET A 747 -16.71 14.95 7.33
N ILE A 748 -17.97 14.91 6.88
CA ILE A 748 -19.05 14.11 7.51
C ILE A 748 -18.93 12.63 7.11
N LYS A 749 -18.61 12.35 5.84
CA LYS A 749 -18.72 11.00 5.26
C LYS A 749 -17.40 10.37 4.80
N ASN A 750 -16.34 11.15 4.67
CA ASN A 750 -15.09 10.78 4.00
C ASN A 750 -15.30 10.24 2.58
N SER A 751 -16.40 10.63 1.94
CA SER A 751 -16.72 10.27 0.58
C SER A 751 -17.57 11.33 -0.13
N PHE A 752 -17.50 11.36 -1.45
CA PHE A 752 -18.37 12.19 -2.29
C PHE A 752 -18.65 11.47 -3.63
N PRO A 753 -19.92 11.41 -4.08
CA PRO A 753 -20.31 10.64 -5.25
C PRO A 753 -19.73 11.18 -6.55
N ILE A 754 -19.77 10.34 -7.58
CA ILE A 754 -19.52 10.71 -8.97
C ILE A 754 -20.88 10.90 -9.64
N LEU A 755 -21.06 11.93 -10.46
CA LEU A 755 -22.26 12.03 -11.30
C LEU A 755 -22.01 11.31 -12.62
N PHE A 756 -22.79 10.28 -12.92
CA PHE A 756 -22.69 9.54 -14.17
C PHE A 756 -23.93 9.79 -15.02
N VAL A 757 -23.75 10.26 -16.25
CA VAL A 757 -24.84 10.55 -17.19
C VAL A 757 -24.75 9.63 -18.40
N SER A 758 -25.70 8.70 -18.51
CA SER A 758 -25.83 7.75 -19.63
C SER A 758 -26.94 8.15 -20.60
N GLY A 759 -26.88 7.61 -21.81
CA GLY A 759 -27.94 7.80 -22.82
C GLY A 759 -27.45 7.72 -24.25
N GLU A 760 -28.37 7.62 -25.19
CA GLU A 760 -28.06 7.55 -26.63
C GLU A 760 -27.40 8.83 -27.16
N ARG A 761 -26.83 8.78 -28.36
CA ARG A 761 -26.34 9.99 -29.02
C ARG A 761 -27.48 10.98 -29.27
N GLY A 762 -27.29 12.23 -28.87
CA GLY A 762 -28.32 13.28 -29.02
C GLY A 762 -29.39 13.31 -27.91
N SER A 763 -29.17 12.62 -26.79
CA SER A 763 -30.02 12.66 -25.58
C SER A 763 -29.76 13.87 -24.66
N ALA A 764 -29.03 14.89 -25.13
CA ALA A 764 -28.71 16.12 -24.40
C ALA A 764 -27.79 15.98 -23.16
N LYS A 765 -27.00 14.89 -23.02
CA LYS A 765 -26.01 14.71 -21.93
C LYS A 765 -25.03 15.88 -21.78
N THR A 766 -24.15 16.06 -22.77
CA THR A 766 -23.10 17.09 -22.81
C THR A 766 -23.72 18.49 -22.73
N ALA A 767 -24.84 18.70 -23.43
CA ALA A 767 -25.57 19.98 -23.40
C ALA A 767 -26.06 20.31 -21.98
N THR A 768 -26.61 19.34 -21.26
CA THR A 768 -27.06 19.51 -19.88
C THR A 768 -25.91 19.86 -18.95
N ILE A 769 -24.80 19.10 -19.00
CA ILE A 769 -23.66 19.35 -18.10
C ILE A 769 -23.03 20.72 -18.37
N ARG A 770 -22.81 21.09 -19.63
CA ARG A 770 -22.28 22.42 -20.00
C ARG A 770 -23.21 23.53 -19.53
N ALA A 771 -24.47 23.46 -19.93
CA ALA A 771 -25.41 24.56 -19.74
C ALA A 771 -25.80 24.77 -18.28
N ILE A 772 -25.88 23.70 -17.50
CA ILE A 772 -26.34 23.76 -16.10
C ILE A 772 -25.14 23.74 -15.15
N VAL A 773 -24.37 22.65 -15.15
CA VAL A 773 -23.37 22.38 -14.11
C VAL A 773 -22.17 23.33 -14.23
N LEU A 774 -21.58 23.41 -15.42
CA LEU A 774 -20.40 24.25 -15.64
C LEU A 774 -20.74 25.75 -15.57
N SER A 775 -21.91 26.14 -16.10
CA SER A 775 -22.40 27.52 -16.00
C SER A 775 -22.63 27.97 -14.55
N LEU A 776 -23.22 27.13 -13.70
CA LEU A 776 -23.40 27.44 -12.27
C LEU A 776 -22.05 27.68 -11.57
N HIS A 777 -20.99 26.99 -11.98
CA HIS A 777 -19.66 27.21 -11.42
C HIS A 777 -18.88 28.33 -12.12
N GLY A 778 -19.42 28.94 -13.19
CA GLY A 778 -18.77 29.99 -13.96
C GLY A 778 -17.53 29.52 -14.74
N THR A 779 -17.47 28.24 -15.12
CA THR A 779 -16.32 27.68 -15.83
C THR A 779 -16.56 27.59 -17.34
N GLN A 780 -15.60 28.06 -18.13
CA GLN A 780 -15.56 27.85 -19.57
C GLN A 780 -14.31 27.00 -19.87
N ASN A 781 -14.46 25.83 -20.52
CA ASN A 781 -13.39 24.86 -20.87
C ASN A 781 -13.06 23.73 -19.87
N ALA A 782 -13.96 23.41 -18.93
CA ALA A 782 -13.77 22.30 -17.99
C ALA A 782 -14.11 20.90 -18.56
N GLU A 783 -14.63 20.82 -19.79
CA GLU A 783 -14.91 19.54 -20.45
C GLU A 783 -13.64 18.93 -21.05
N LYS A 784 -13.44 17.63 -20.83
CA LYS A 784 -12.31 16.87 -21.35
C LYS A 784 -12.73 15.51 -21.88
N MET A 785 -12.07 15.07 -22.94
CA MET A 785 -12.20 13.71 -23.46
C MET A 785 -11.25 12.78 -22.70
N LEU A 786 -11.77 12.02 -21.74
CA LEU A 786 -10.96 11.20 -20.83
C LEU A 786 -10.07 10.18 -21.56
N ALA A 787 -10.56 9.65 -22.69
CA ALA A 787 -9.84 8.70 -23.54
C ALA A 787 -8.47 9.23 -24.03
N GLN A 788 -8.34 10.55 -24.23
CA GLN A 788 -7.15 11.18 -24.80
C GLN A 788 -6.16 11.65 -23.73
N MET A 789 -6.52 11.57 -22.44
CA MET A 789 -5.70 12.11 -21.36
C MET A 789 -4.74 11.08 -20.79
N THR A 790 -3.59 11.54 -20.30
CA THR A 790 -2.68 10.71 -19.49
C THR A 790 -3.16 10.66 -18.04
N SER A 791 -2.82 9.61 -17.29
CA SER A 791 -3.16 9.50 -15.86
C SER A 791 -2.67 10.70 -15.04
N PHE A 792 -1.51 11.26 -15.42
CA PHE A 792 -0.99 12.46 -14.77
C PHE A 792 -1.83 13.71 -15.05
N THR A 793 -2.30 13.90 -16.29
CA THR A 793 -3.13 15.06 -16.62
C THR A 793 -4.45 14.99 -15.85
N VAL A 794 -5.06 13.80 -15.77
CA VAL A 794 -6.24 13.55 -14.95
C VAL A 794 -5.95 13.88 -13.48
N MET A 795 -4.86 13.37 -12.92
CA MET A 795 -4.43 13.64 -11.54
C MET A 795 -4.24 15.14 -11.24
N LYS A 796 -3.62 15.89 -12.16
CA LYS A 796 -3.49 17.36 -12.03
C LYS A 796 -4.86 18.05 -12.02
N LEU A 797 -5.77 17.66 -12.91
CA LEU A 797 -7.11 18.24 -12.98
C LEU A 797 -7.88 17.99 -11.70
N VAL A 798 -7.94 16.74 -11.21
CA VAL A 798 -8.72 16.45 -10.00
C VAL A 798 -8.15 17.04 -8.71
N ASN A 799 -6.88 17.49 -8.72
CA ASN A 799 -6.26 18.19 -7.60
C ASN A 799 -6.48 19.69 -7.58
N ALA A 800 -6.78 20.29 -8.72
CA ALA A 800 -6.85 21.75 -8.85
C ALA A 800 -8.13 22.36 -8.24
N SER A 801 -9.12 21.54 -7.87
CA SER A 801 -10.38 21.99 -7.30
C SER A 801 -10.86 21.06 -6.19
N ASN A 802 -11.56 21.59 -5.20
CA ASN A 802 -12.26 20.80 -4.17
C ASN A 802 -13.79 20.99 -4.16
N CYS A 803 -14.32 21.93 -4.96
CA CYS A 803 -15.76 22.21 -5.08
C CYS A 803 -16.24 22.22 -6.53
N MET A 804 -15.40 22.59 -7.49
CA MET A 804 -15.80 22.77 -8.88
C MET A 804 -15.62 21.44 -9.64
N PRO A 805 -16.69 20.93 -10.28
CA PRO A 805 -16.65 19.63 -10.92
C PRO A 805 -15.81 19.63 -12.19
N ILE A 806 -15.08 18.54 -12.43
CA ILE A 806 -14.48 18.24 -13.73
C ILE A 806 -15.41 17.36 -14.54
N PHE A 807 -15.56 17.65 -15.83
CA PHE A 807 -16.44 16.91 -16.72
C PHE A 807 -15.63 16.10 -17.74
N PHE A 808 -15.77 14.78 -17.66
CA PHE A 808 -15.20 13.83 -18.61
C PHE A 808 -16.29 13.31 -19.56
N ASP A 809 -16.17 13.63 -20.84
CA ASP A 809 -17.10 13.17 -21.88
C ASP A 809 -16.52 11.96 -22.67
N GLU A 810 -17.40 11.32 -23.44
CA GLU A 810 -17.14 10.16 -24.31
C GLU A 810 -16.62 8.91 -23.59
N TYR A 811 -17.16 8.59 -22.42
CA TYR A 811 -16.91 7.29 -21.79
C TYR A 811 -17.61 6.16 -22.58
N LYS A 812 -16.81 5.28 -23.18
CA LYS A 812 -17.26 4.09 -23.93
C LYS A 812 -16.36 2.89 -23.65
N PRO A 813 -16.62 2.12 -22.57
CA PRO A 813 -15.71 1.06 -22.13
C PRO A 813 -15.48 -0.02 -23.20
N SER A 814 -16.48 -0.28 -24.05
CA SER A 814 -16.40 -1.23 -25.18
C SER A 814 -15.38 -0.86 -26.26
N ILE A 815 -15.03 0.44 -26.39
CA ILE A 815 -14.09 0.94 -27.40
C ILE A 815 -12.72 1.27 -26.76
N LEU A 816 -12.71 1.48 -25.44
CA LEU A 816 -11.49 1.81 -24.71
C LEU A 816 -10.60 0.58 -24.51
N LYS A 817 -9.29 0.80 -24.54
CA LYS A 817 -8.30 -0.22 -24.15
C LYS A 817 -8.46 -0.56 -22.68
N GLU A 818 -8.19 -1.81 -22.30
CA GLU A 818 -8.31 -2.31 -20.93
C GLU A 818 -7.52 -1.45 -19.91
N GLU A 819 -6.31 -1.01 -20.26
CA GLU A 819 -5.50 -0.08 -19.44
C GLU A 819 -6.24 1.23 -19.13
N LYS A 820 -6.98 1.77 -20.11
CA LYS A 820 -7.76 3.00 -19.92
C LYS A 820 -8.99 2.75 -19.08
N VAL A 821 -9.67 1.62 -19.25
CA VAL A 821 -10.79 1.23 -18.39
C VAL A 821 -10.33 1.12 -16.94
N ASN A 822 -9.19 0.45 -16.68
CA ASN A 822 -8.61 0.31 -15.35
C ASN A 822 -8.22 1.67 -14.73
N MET A 823 -7.59 2.57 -15.51
CA MET A 823 -7.28 3.94 -15.06
C MET A 823 -8.54 4.70 -14.63
N ILE A 824 -9.65 4.52 -15.37
CA ILE A 824 -10.92 5.18 -15.09
C ILE A 824 -11.57 4.57 -13.83
N SER A 825 -11.57 3.25 -13.68
CA SER A 825 -12.04 2.60 -12.44
C SER A 825 -11.22 3.04 -11.22
N GLU A 826 -9.90 3.23 -11.36
CA GLU A 826 -9.04 3.77 -10.31
C GLU A 826 -9.39 5.23 -9.98
N LEU A 827 -9.60 6.07 -11.01
CA LEU A 827 -10.06 7.45 -10.83
C LEU A 827 -11.34 7.49 -10.01
N PHE A 828 -12.28 6.57 -10.24
CA PHE A 828 -13.57 6.59 -9.54
C PHE A 828 -13.37 6.31 -8.06
N ARG A 829 -12.58 5.28 -7.74
CA ARG A 829 -12.30 4.87 -6.36
C ARG A 829 -11.52 5.94 -5.61
N THR A 830 -10.53 6.54 -6.27
CA THR A 830 -9.64 7.55 -5.66
C THR A 830 -10.35 8.88 -5.46
N ALA A 831 -11.12 9.37 -6.45
CA ALA A 831 -11.89 10.61 -6.35
C ALA A 831 -13.05 10.50 -5.36
N TYR A 832 -13.74 9.35 -5.30
CA TYR A 832 -14.82 9.12 -4.34
C TYR A 832 -14.34 9.24 -2.89
N ASN A 833 -13.14 8.71 -2.60
CA ASN A 833 -12.53 8.70 -1.27
C ASN A 833 -11.53 9.84 -1.03
N GLY A 834 -11.37 10.81 -1.95
CA GLY A 834 -10.43 11.93 -1.79
C GLY A 834 -8.97 11.49 -1.57
N LEU A 835 -8.56 10.36 -2.14
CA LEU A 835 -7.22 9.79 -1.96
C LEU A 835 -6.15 10.65 -2.66
N SER A 836 -4.88 10.42 -2.33
CA SER A 836 -3.77 11.15 -2.95
C SER A 836 -2.91 10.26 -3.84
N GLY A 837 -2.52 10.78 -4.99
CA GLY A 837 -1.48 10.22 -5.85
C GLY A 837 -0.17 10.98 -5.69
N ASP A 838 0.95 10.27 -5.58
CA ASP A 838 2.29 10.86 -5.47
C ASP A 838 3.01 10.79 -6.83
N ARG A 839 3.61 11.91 -7.28
CA ARG A 839 4.52 11.92 -8.43
C ARG A 839 5.93 12.30 -8.02
N GLY A 840 6.90 11.47 -8.38
CA GLY A 840 8.32 11.77 -8.20
C GLY A 840 8.83 12.84 -9.17
N GLN A 841 9.73 13.69 -8.68
CA GLN A 841 10.48 14.68 -9.44
C GLN A 841 11.92 14.18 -9.71
N ALA A 842 12.60 14.82 -10.67
CA ALA A 842 13.98 14.48 -11.03
C ALA A 842 14.96 14.68 -9.86
N ASP A 843 14.65 15.59 -8.93
CA ASP A 843 15.40 15.84 -7.69
C ASP A 843 15.05 14.85 -6.55
N GLN A 844 14.33 13.78 -6.87
CA GLN A 844 13.85 12.75 -5.94
C GLN A 844 12.81 13.22 -4.91
N SER A 845 12.37 14.48 -4.96
CA SER A 845 11.20 14.94 -4.20
C SER A 845 9.90 14.32 -4.75
N LYS A 846 8.83 14.32 -3.97
CA LYS A 846 7.51 13.87 -4.41
C LYS A 846 6.50 15.01 -4.29
N ILE A 847 5.77 15.26 -5.37
CA ILE A 847 4.59 16.13 -5.34
C ILE A 847 3.37 15.25 -5.13
N ARG A 848 2.60 15.53 -4.09
CA ARG A 848 1.34 14.87 -3.79
C ARG A 848 0.19 15.63 -4.44
N TYR A 849 -0.69 14.90 -5.12
CA TYR A 849 -1.92 15.40 -5.73
C TYR A 849 -3.11 14.72 -5.07
N LYS A 850 -4.01 15.48 -4.47
CA LYS A 850 -5.21 14.98 -3.82
C LYS A 850 -6.38 14.97 -4.80
N TYR A 851 -7.17 13.91 -4.83
CA TYR A 851 -8.27 13.72 -5.79
C TYR A 851 -9.54 14.36 -5.23
N ASP A 852 -9.52 15.68 -5.06
CA ASP A 852 -10.54 16.43 -4.33
C ASP A 852 -11.65 17.01 -5.21
N ALA A 853 -11.49 17.10 -6.52
CA ALA A 853 -12.53 17.65 -7.39
C ALA A 853 -13.76 16.73 -7.42
N PRO A 854 -15.00 17.25 -7.41
CA PRO A 854 -16.15 16.46 -7.85
C PRO A 854 -15.96 16.00 -9.31
N VAL A 855 -16.41 14.79 -9.63
CA VAL A 855 -16.20 14.19 -10.96
C VAL A 855 -17.56 13.94 -11.62
N ILE A 856 -17.67 14.35 -12.88
CA ILE A 856 -18.82 14.09 -13.76
C ILE A 856 -18.35 13.30 -14.96
N ILE A 857 -19.10 12.27 -15.34
CA ILE A 857 -18.79 11.42 -16.47
C ILE A 857 -20.02 11.26 -17.34
N ALA A 858 -19.86 11.43 -18.65
CA ALA A 858 -20.92 11.13 -19.61
C ALA A 858 -20.46 10.07 -20.61
N GLY A 859 -21.38 9.17 -20.94
CA GLY A 859 -21.15 8.04 -21.83
C GLY A 859 -22.42 7.55 -22.52
N GLU A 860 -22.27 6.59 -23.43
CA GLU A 860 -23.43 5.86 -23.97
C GLU A 860 -23.86 4.75 -23.00
N ASP A 861 -22.89 3.92 -22.59
CA ASP A 861 -23.11 2.82 -21.66
C ASP A 861 -22.65 3.17 -20.24
N GLN A 862 -23.34 2.61 -19.24
CA GLN A 862 -22.88 2.62 -17.86
C GLN A 862 -21.76 1.60 -17.65
N SER A 863 -21.00 1.76 -16.56
CA SER A 863 -20.03 0.75 -16.15
C SER A 863 -20.77 -0.49 -15.64
N THR A 864 -20.25 -1.68 -15.90
CA THR A 864 -20.81 -2.95 -15.38
C THR A 864 -20.19 -3.36 -14.05
N GLU A 865 -19.19 -2.62 -13.55
CA GLU A 865 -18.45 -2.97 -12.34
C GLU A 865 -19.25 -2.54 -11.08
N PRO A 866 -19.72 -3.48 -10.22
CA PRO A 866 -20.58 -3.15 -9.08
C PRO A 866 -19.93 -2.15 -8.10
N ALA A 867 -18.63 -2.27 -7.88
CA ALA A 867 -17.88 -1.35 -7.01
C ALA A 867 -17.91 0.09 -7.53
N VAL A 868 -17.92 0.28 -8.85
CA VAL A 868 -18.02 1.60 -9.48
C VAL A 868 -19.47 2.12 -9.38
N MET A 869 -20.46 1.26 -9.65
CA MET A 869 -21.89 1.61 -9.57
C MET A 869 -22.31 2.12 -8.18
N GLU A 870 -21.83 1.49 -7.11
CA GLU A 870 -22.12 1.93 -5.74
C GLU A 870 -21.56 3.32 -5.38
N ARG A 871 -20.65 3.88 -6.19
CA ARG A 871 -19.97 5.17 -5.94
C ARG A 871 -20.52 6.31 -6.78
N MET A 872 -21.52 6.05 -7.63
CA MET A 872 -22.11 7.07 -8.49
C MET A 872 -23.55 7.44 -8.11
N ILE A 873 -23.96 8.61 -8.57
CA ILE A 873 -25.35 8.99 -8.82
C ILE A 873 -25.54 8.82 -10.32
N ALA A 874 -26.29 7.81 -10.73
CA ALA A 874 -26.50 7.49 -12.13
C ALA A 874 -27.73 8.24 -12.67
N VAL A 875 -27.63 8.78 -13.89
CA VAL A 875 -28.71 9.52 -14.55
C VAL A 875 -28.80 9.08 -16.00
N SER A 876 -29.96 8.53 -16.37
CA SER A 876 -30.24 8.09 -17.73
C SER A 876 -31.04 9.14 -18.48
N THR A 877 -30.51 9.59 -19.62
CA THR A 877 -31.17 10.54 -20.52
C THR A 877 -31.63 9.84 -21.79
N SER A 878 -32.84 10.16 -22.26
CA SER A 878 -33.37 9.67 -23.54
C SER A 878 -33.76 10.84 -24.44
N LYS A 879 -33.64 10.64 -25.76
CA LYS A 879 -33.99 11.67 -26.75
C LYS A 879 -35.49 12.03 -26.69
N THR A 880 -36.34 11.01 -26.51
CA THR A 880 -37.80 11.17 -26.45
C THR A 880 -38.24 11.95 -25.22
N GLU A 881 -37.74 11.58 -24.03
CA GLU A 881 -38.13 12.29 -22.80
C GLU A 881 -37.52 13.69 -22.74
N SER A 882 -36.23 13.84 -23.07
CA SER A 882 -35.56 15.15 -23.06
C SER A 882 -36.22 16.14 -24.03
N GLY A 883 -36.70 15.67 -25.19
CA GLY A 883 -37.41 16.49 -26.17
C GLY A 883 -38.67 17.18 -25.62
N LYS A 884 -39.37 16.57 -24.66
CA LYS A 884 -40.57 17.17 -24.02
C LYS A 884 -40.25 18.43 -23.21
N TYR A 885 -39.00 18.56 -22.76
CA TYR A 885 -38.52 19.64 -21.90
C TYR A 885 -37.63 20.65 -22.63
N GLN A 886 -37.38 20.46 -23.94
CA GLN A 886 -36.48 21.28 -24.74
C GLN A 886 -36.81 22.78 -24.66
N GLN A 887 -38.10 23.15 -24.68
CA GLN A 887 -38.53 24.55 -24.55
C GLN A 887 -38.07 25.20 -23.24
N TYR A 888 -38.07 24.45 -22.13
CA TYR A 888 -37.64 24.96 -20.83
C TYR A 888 -36.12 25.09 -20.78
N PHE A 889 -35.40 24.11 -21.35
CA PHE A 889 -33.95 24.15 -21.49
C PHE A 889 -33.49 25.37 -22.31
N GLU A 890 -34.07 25.57 -23.50
CA GLU A 890 -33.73 26.70 -24.38
C GLU A 890 -34.09 28.04 -23.74
N TYR A 891 -35.26 28.14 -23.09
CA TYR A 891 -35.64 29.35 -22.37
C TYR A 891 -34.65 29.66 -21.23
N LEU A 892 -34.22 28.64 -20.47
CA LEU A 892 -33.25 28.82 -19.40
C LEU A 892 -31.91 29.37 -19.91
N VAL A 893 -31.32 28.69 -20.90
CA VAL A 893 -29.97 29.00 -21.41
C VAL A 893 -29.94 30.35 -22.12
N ASN A 894 -31.00 30.71 -22.83
CA ASN A 894 -31.02 31.94 -23.63
C ASN A 894 -31.38 33.20 -22.82
N ASN A 895 -32.01 33.07 -21.65
CA ASN A 895 -32.56 34.22 -20.92
C ASN A 895 -31.88 34.48 -19.57
N PHE A 896 -31.10 33.53 -19.03
CA PHE A 896 -30.55 33.66 -17.68
C PHE A 896 -29.07 33.29 -17.64
N ASP A 897 -28.29 34.10 -16.91
CA ASP A 897 -26.93 33.75 -16.54
C ASP A 897 -26.95 32.88 -15.27
N LEU A 898 -26.80 31.56 -15.44
CA LEU A 898 -26.79 30.63 -14.30
C LEU A 898 -25.58 30.83 -13.39
N LYS A 899 -24.51 31.48 -13.84
CA LYS A 899 -23.39 31.85 -12.98
C LYS A 899 -23.83 32.76 -11.84
N ALA A 900 -24.78 33.66 -12.08
CA ALA A 900 -25.36 34.52 -11.04
C ALA A 900 -26.15 33.73 -9.99
N LEU A 901 -26.77 32.60 -10.37
CA LEU A 901 -27.38 31.66 -9.41
C LEU A 901 -26.29 30.90 -8.64
N GLY A 902 -25.22 30.48 -9.33
CA GLY A 902 -24.02 29.94 -8.71
C GLY A 902 -23.45 30.85 -7.62
N ARG A 903 -23.38 32.15 -7.90
CA ARG A 903 -22.94 33.16 -6.94
C ARG A 903 -23.77 33.16 -5.65
N LEU A 904 -25.10 33.03 -5.74
CA LEU A 904 -25.97 32.90 -4.57
C LEU A 904 -25.66 31.63 -3.76
N ILE A 905 -25.34 30.52 -4.43
CA ILE A 905 -24.98 29.26 -3.77
C ILE A 905 -23.63 29.41 -3.05
N VAL A 906 -22.65 30.07 -3.66
CA VAL A 906 -21.36 30.40 -3.02
C VAL A 906 -21.57 31.23 -1.76
N GLU A 907 -22.40 32.27 -1.82
CA GLU A 907 -22.75 33.10 -0.66
C GLU A 907 -23.40 32.28 0.44
N LYS A 908 -24.28 31.34 0.08
CA LYS A 908 -24.88 30.41 1.04
C LYS A 908 -23.82 29.49 1.66
N ALA A 909 -22.89 28.98 0.86
CA ALA A 909 -21.84 28.06 1.31
C ALA A 909 -20.87 28.67 2.32
N VAL A 910 -20.50 29.95 2.15
CA VAL A 910 -19.59 30.66 3.08
C VAL A 910 -20.29 31.19 4.32
N THR A 911 -21.62 31.37 4.30
CA THR A 911 -22.40 31.91 5.44
C THR A 911 -22.97 30.85 6.35
N MET A 912 -23.22 29.63 5.87
CA MET A 912 -23.78 28.55 6.69
C MET A 912 -22.77 28.01 7.71
N THR A 913 -23.26 27.69 8.91
CA THR A 913 -22.48 27.07 10.00
C THR A 913 -22.33 25.55 9.81
N ASP A 914 -21.28 24.95 10.38
CA ASP A 914 -21.02 23.51 10.21
C ASP A 914 -22.12 22.66 10.85
N GLU A 915 -22.68 23.15 11.97
CA GLU A 915 -23.84 22.56 12.63
C GLU A 915 -25.06 22.53 11.71
N GLU A 916 -25.35 23.61 10.98
CA GLU A 916 -26.44 23.64 10.01
C GLU A 916 -26.21 22.63 8.89
N VAL A 917 -25.00 22.56 8.32
CA VAL A 917 -24.67 21.61 7.24
C VAL A 917 -24.83 20.18 7.72
N VAL A 918 -24.31 19.84 8.90
CA VAL A 918 -24.46 18.52 9.51
C VAL A 918 -25.92 18.19 9.77
N SER A 919 -26.69 19.14 10.31
CA SER A 919 -28.10 18.89 10.64
C SER A 919 -28.95 18.63 9.40
N ILE A 920 -28.75 19.39 8.31
CA ILE A 920 -29.47 19.19 7.04
C ILE A 920 -29.07 17.86 6.43
N TYR A 921 -27.78 17.52 6.41
CA TYR A 921 -27.31 16.24 5.89
C TYR A 921 -27.94 15.07 6.64
N GLN A 922 -27.93 15.10 7.98
CA GLN A 922 -28.50 14.06 8.82
C GLN A 922 -30.01 13.94 8.64
N PHE A 923 -30.72 15.07 8.55
CA PHE A 923 -32.14 15.11 8.27
C PHE A 923 -32.45 14.41 6.95
N GLU A 924 -31.78 14.79 5.86
CA GLU A 924 -32.00 14.20 4.54
C GLU A 924 -31.62 12.72 4.48
N HIS A 925 -30.55 12.30 5.17
CA HIS A 925 -30.12 10.90 5.25
C HIS A 925 -31.16 10.01 5.95
N GLN A 926 -31.84 10.53 6.98
CA GLN A 926 -32.88 9.82 7.71
C GLN A 926 -34.16 9.62 6.88
N GLN A 927 -34.45 10.52 5.93
CA GLN A 927 -35.64 10.42 5.08
C GLN A 927 -35.54 9.33 3.99
N ILE A 928 -34.35 8.80 3.72
CA ILE A 928 -34.11 7.88 2.61
C ILE A 928 -34.76 6.52 2.87
N GLN A 929 -35.44 5.98 1.86
CA GLN A 929 -36.06 4.67 1.92
C GLN A 929 -35.04 3.56 2.28
N PRO A 930 -35.44 2.54 3.07
CA PRO A 930 -34.54 1.45 3.49
C PRO A 930 -33.94 0.61 2.35
N VAL A 931 -34.51 0.70 1.13
CA VAL A 931 -33.99 0.01 -0.05
C VAL A 931 -32.55 0.41 -0.39
N PHE A 932 -32.16 1.66 -0.08
CA PHE A 932 -30.79 2.11 -0.22
C PHE A 932 -29.98 1.81 1.04
N THR A 933 -28.88 1.08 0.86
CA THR A 933 -27.94 0.72 1.92
C THR A 933 -26.52 1.16 1.57
N GLY A 934 -25.64 1.23 2.59
CA GLY A 934 -24.23 1.57 2.41
C GLY A 934 -23.99 2.86 1.60
N ARG A 935 -23.09 2.78 0.63
CA ARG A 935 -22.65 3.91 -0.21
C ARG A 935 -23.79 4.53 -1.02
N LEU A 936 -24.72 3.72 -1.53
CA LEU A 936 -25.86 4.22 -2.30
C LEU A 936 -26.73 5.16 -1.46
N ARG A 937 -26.98 4.79 -0.20
CA ARG A 937 -27.73 5.65 0.74
C ARG A 937 -27.02 6.98 0.97
N ASP A 938 -25.71 6.95 1.14
CA ASP A 938 -24.91 8.16 1.36
C ASP A 938 -24.87 9.06 0.11
N ASN A 939 -24.76 8.48 -1.09
CA ASN A 939 -24.79 9.21 -2.36
C ASN A 939 -26.14 9.91 -2.57
N VAL A 940 -27.24 9.18 -2.32
CA VAL A 940 -28.61 9.75 -2.38
C VAL A 940 -28.75 10.90 -1.38
N ALA A 941 -28.23 10.75 -0.15
CA ALA A 941 -28.27 11.81 0.85
C ALA A 941 -27.56 13.08 0.39
N ILE A 942 -26.43 12.96 -0.31
CA ILE A 942 -25.69 14.10 -0.85
C ILE A 942 -26.50 14.82 -1.94
N ALA A 943 -27.14 14.08 -2.85
CA ALA A 943 -28.02 14.69 -3.86
C ALA A 943 -29.22 15.41 -3.22
N ARG A 944 -29.85 14.77 -2.22
CA ARG A 944 -30.95 15.34 -1.44
C ARG A 944 -30.54 16.60 -0.69
N PHE A 945 -29.35 16.61 -0.08
CA PHE A 945 -28.77 17.77 0.58
C PHE A 945 -28.68 18.97 -0.37
N GLY A 946 -28.16 18.80 -1.59
CA GLY A 946 -28.05 19.91 -2.54
C GLY A 946 -29.40 20.50 -2.93
N LEU A 947 -30.42 19.65 -3.14
CA LEU A 947 -31.79 20.12 -3.39
C LEU A 947 -32.39 20.85 -2.18
N HIS A 948 -32.09 20.40 -0.96
CA HIS A 948 -32.51 21.08 0.27
C HIS A 948 -31.90 22.49 0.35
N ILE A 949 -30.60 22.62 0.10
CA ILE A 949 -29.92 23.92 0.09
C ILE A 949 -30.53 24.85 -0.94
N LEU A 950 -30.76 24.35 -2.16
CA LEU A 950 -31.36 25.14 -3.22
C LEU A 950 -32.76 25.62 -2.84
N ASN A 951 -33.61 24.72 -2.31
CA ASN A 951 -34.94 25.06 -1.83
C ASN A 951 -34.88 26.14 -0.72
N LYS A 952 -33.92 26.04 0.21
CA LYS A 952 -33.68 27.06 1.24
C LYS A 952 -33.34 28.43 0.61
N ILE A 953 -32.48 28.47 -0.41
CA ILE A 953 -32.13 29.71 -1.13
C ILE A 953 -33.37 30.34 -1.79
N PHE A 954 -34.18 29.55 -2.52
CA PHE A 954 -35.38 30.07 -3.18
C PHE A 954 -36.43 30.56 -2.17
N LEU A 955 -36.64 29.84 -1.08
CA LEU A 955 -37.54 30.28 0.00
C LEU A 955 -37.07 31.59 0.65
N GLU A 956 -35.77 31.72 0.93
CA GLU A 956 -35.21 32.92 1.55
C GLU A 956 -35.23 34.15 0.61
N LYS A 957 -34.98 33.96 -0.69
CA LYS A 957 -34.81 35.06 -1.64
C LYS A 957 -36.11 35.52 -2.29
N ILE A 958 -37.05 34.60 -2.55
CA ILE A 958 -38.30 34.91 -3.27
C ILE A 958 -39.56 34.34 -2.59
N GLY A 959 -39.45 33.64 -1.47
CA GLY A 959 -40.59 33.09 -0.74
C GLY A 959 -41.32 31.95 -1.45
N GLN A 960 -40.72 31.35 -2.48
CA GLN A 960 -41.29 30.24 -3.24
C GLN A 960 -40.42 28.99 -3.11
N PRO A 961 -40.99 27.80 -2.88
CA PRO A 961 -40.23 26.57 -2.82
C PRO A 961 -39.72 26.18 -4.22
N PHE A 962 -38.61 25.45 -4.25
CA PHE A 962 -38.13 24.86 -5.50
C PHE A 962 -39.10 23.76 -5.96
N PRO A 963 -39.57 23.75 -7.23
CA PRO A 963 -40.61 22.83 -7.68
C PRO A 963 -40.26 21.34 -7.55
N ILE A 964 -38.97 21.03 -7.63
CA ILE A 964 -38.46 19.66 -7.51
C ILE A 964 -37.95 19.44 -6.10
N THR A 965 -38.37 18.33 -5.50
CA THR A 965 -38.05 17.96 -4.12
C THR A 965 -36.94 16.92 -4.05
N PRO A 966 -36.27 16.76 -2.90
CA PRO A 966 -35.31 15.68 -2.64
C PRO A 966 -35.81 14.28 -3.02
N PHE A 967 -37.12 14.03 -2.93
CA PHE A 967 -37.74 12.75 -3.32
C PHE A 967 -37.50 12.40 -4.79
N HIS A 968 -37.47 13.37 -5.72
CA HIS A 968 -37.26 13.09 -7.14
C HIS A 968 -35.86 12.56 -7.44
N ALA A 969 -34.84 13.03 -6.68
CA ALA A 969 -33.48 12.52 -6.81
C ALA A 969 -33.37 11.08 -6.27
N GLU A 970 -34.02 10.81 -5.14
CA GLU A 970 -34.10 9.45 -4.58
C GLU A 970 -34.83 8.48 -5.52
N GLU A 971 -36.00 8.89 -6.03
CA GLU A 971 -36.81 8.07 -6.92
C GLU A 971 -36.08 7.74 -8.23
N SER A 972 -35.33 8.70 -8.77
CA SER A 972 -34.43 8.49 -9.90
C SER A 972 -33.43 7.36 -9.63
N GLN A 973 -32.78 7.35 -8.46
CA GLN A 973 -31.84 6.28 -8.11
C GLN A 973 -32.54 4.94 -7.82
N ARG A 974 -33.79 4.97 -7.37
CA ARG A 974 -34.59 3.75 -7.11
C ARG A 974 -34.90 3.03 -8.41
N ILE A 975 -35.24 3.79 -9.46
CA ILE A 975 -35.50 3.26 -10.80
C ILE A 975 -34.24 2.56 -11.34
N ASN A 976 -33.08 3.22 -11.27
CA ASN A 976 -31.82 2.61 -11.72
C ASN A 976 -31.50 1.32 -10.95
N LEU A 977 -31.72 1.29 -9.63
CA LEU A 977 -31.47 0.10 -8.82
C LEU A 977 -32.35 -1.09 -9.24
N ILE A 978 -33.60 -0.84 -9.65
CA ILE A 978 -34.50 -1.87 -10.16
C ILE A 978 -34.04 -2.36 -11.53
N GLU A 979 -33.71 -1.45 -12.44
CA GLU A 979 -33.21 -1.78 -13.77
C GLU A 979 -31.90 -2.61 -13.69
N GLU A 980 -31.00 -2.29 -12.75
CA GLU A 980 -29.79 -3.07 -12.48
C GLU A 980 -30.11 -4.49 -11.98
N GLN A 981 -31.08 -4.64 -11.07
CA GLN A 981 -31.50 -5.94 -10.57
C GLN A 981 -32.15 -6.80 -11.67
N GLU A 982 -32.88 -6.18 -12.60
CA GLU A 982 -33.42 -6.85 -13.77
C GLU A 982 -32.33 -7.24 -14.77
N ALA A 983 -31.30 -6.41 -14.96
CA ALA A 983 -30.17 -6.69 -15.85
C ALA A 983 -29.21 -7.78 -15.32
N GLN A 984 -29.19 -8.04 -14.01
CA GLN A 984 -28.37 -9.09 -13.39
C GLN A 984 -29.00 -10.49 -13.42
N ARG A 985 -30.17 -10.68 -14.05
CA ARG A 985 -30.81 -11.99 -14.19
C ARG A 985 -29.86 -12.97 -14.90
N SER A 986 -29.72 -14.17 -14.32
CA SER A 986 -28.85 -15.18 -14.90
C SER A 986 -29.43 -15.67 -16.24
N VAL A 987 -28.57 -16.20 -17.12
CA VAL A 987 -29.01 -16.80 -18.40
C VAL A 987 -30.12 -17.84 -18.19
N VAL A 988 -30.06 -18.58 -17.07
CA VAL A 988 -31.09 -19.55 -16.71
C VAL A 988 -32.41 -18.92 -16.26
N ASP A 989 -32.39 -17.76 -15.60
CA ASP A 989 -33.60 -17.02 -15.24
C ASP A 989 -34.30 -16.47 -16.48
N ASN A 990 -33.55 -15.88 -17.42
CA ASN A 990 -34.07 -15.40 -18.70
C ASN A 990 -34.69 -16.54 -19.53
N ILE A 991 -34.04 -17.71 -19.58
CA ILE A 991 -34.60 -18.89 -20.23
C ILE A 991 -35.87 -19.37 -19.51
N THR A 992 -35.88 -19.36 -18.17
CA THR A 992 -37.03 -19.79 -17.36
C THR A 992 -38.22 -18.84 -17.52
N GLU A 993 -37.99 -17.54 -17.66
CA GLU A 993 -39.02 -16.55 -17.95
C GLU A 993 -39.61 -16.76 -19.36
N VAL A 994 -38.76 -17.02 -20.36
CA VAL A 994 -39.24 -17.46 -21.69
C VAL A 994 -40.06 -18.75 -21.57
N PHE A 995 -39.70 -19.68 -20.67
CA PHE A 995 -40.48 -20.92 -20.47
C PHE A 995 -41.90 -20.61 -20.04
N VAL A 996 -41.99 -19.74 -19.04
CA VAL A 996 -43.22 -19.32 -18.39
C VAL A 996 -44.08 -18.49 -19.36
N ALA A 997 -43.48 -17.56 -20.10
CA ALA A 997 -44.14 -16.77 -21.14
C ALA A 997 -44.73 -17.65 -22.27
N LEU A 998 -43.97 -18.63 -22.78
CA LEU A 998 -44.45 -19.53 -23.83
C LEU A 998 -45.62 -20.41 -23.35
N ILE A 999 -45.62 -20.81 -22.08
CA ILE A 999 -46.73 -21.55 -21.47
C ILE A 999 -47.98 -20.67 -21.46
N TYR A 1000 -47.85 -19.43 -20.98
CA TYR A 1000 -48.95 -18.48 -20.90
C TYR A 1000 -49.53 -18.11 -22.28
N GLU A 1001 -48.69 -17.79 -23.26
CA GLU A 1001 -49.11 -17.52 -24.64
C GLU A 1001 -49.85 -18.72 -25.25
N SER A 1002 -49.42 -19.94 -24.93
CA SER A 1002 -50.08 -21.16 -25.41
C SER A 1002 -51.47 -21.38 -24.79
N GLU A 1003 -51.73 -20.84 -23.59
CA GLU A 1003 -53.03 -20.88 -22.92
C GLU A 1003 -53.95 -19.71 -23.31
N SER A 1004 -53.36 -18.55 -23.64
CA SER A 1004 -54.09 -17.28 -23.83
C SER A 1004 -54.35 -16.92 -25.29
N ASN A 1005 -53.55 -17.45 -26.23
CA ASN A 1005 -53.58 -17.03 -27.63
C ASN A 1005 -53.83 -18.22 -28.57
N ASP A 1006 -55.10 -18.40 -29.00
CA ASP A 1006 -55.48 -19.48 -29.92
C ASP A 1006 -54.91 -19.34 -31.34
N LYS A 1007 -54.30 -18.18 -31.67
CA LYS A 1007 -53.66 -17.93 -32.97
C LYS A 1007 -52.14 -18.19 -32.97
N LEU A 1008 -51.57 -18.62 -31.84
CA LEU A 1008 -50.15 -18.99 -31.79
C LEU A 1008 -49.89 -20.14 -32.77
N ASN A 1009 -48.81 -20.05 -33.54
CA ASN A 1009 -48.44 -21.09 -34.51
C ASN A 1009 -48.34 -22.46 -33.80
N ASN A 1010 -49.08 -23.46 -34.30
CA ASN A 1010 -49.14 -24.81 -33.73
C ASN A 1010 -47.75 -25.44 -33.51
N ASN A 1011 -46.73 -24.98 -34.23
CA ASN A 1011 -45.35 -25.44 -34.08
C ASN A 1011 -44.66 -25.03 -32.76
N TYR A 1012 -45.18 -24.03 -32.04
CA TYR A 1012 -44.62 -23.56 -30.76
C TYR A 1012 -45.61 -23.64 -29.59
N LYS A 1013 -46.85 -24.07 -29.86
CA LYS A 1013 -47.91 -24.18 -28.85
C LYS A 1013 -47.58 -25.30 -27.86
N LEU A 1014 -47.43 -24.93 -26.60
CA LEU A 1014 -47.24 -25.85 -25.49
C LEU A 1014 -48.59 -26.36 -25.00
N VAL A 1015 -48.77 -27.67 -25.09
CA VAL A 1015 -50.00 -28.35 -24.67
C VAL A 1015 -49.90 -28.80 -23.22
N SER A 1016 -50.85 -28.37 -22.39
CA SER A 1016 -51.04 -28.86 -21.00
C SER A 1016 -51.27 -30.37 -20.99
N GLU A 1017 -50.84 -31.04 -19.92
CA GLU A 1017 -50.80 -32.50 -19.77
C GLU A 1017 -49.86 -33.25 -20.75
N THR A 1018 -49.16 -32.54 -21.63
CA THR A 1018 -48.18 -33.12 -22.58
C THR A 1018 -46.78 -32.54 -22.38
N HIS A 1019 -46.68 -31.21 -22.38
CA HIS A 1019 -45.41 -30.48 -22.25
C HIS A 1019 -45.19 -29.94 -20.84
N TYR A 1020 -46.26 -29.50 -20.19
CA TYR A 1020 -46.23 -29.03 -18.81
C TYR A 1020 -47.52 -29.41 -18.08
N TYR A 1021 -47.51 -29.32 -16.76
CA TYR A 1021 -48.68 -29.48 -15.90
C TYR A 1021 -48.49 -28.68 -14.60
N VAL A 1022 -49.50 -27.91 -14.22
CA VAL A 1022 -49.51 -27.12 -12.98
C VAL A 1022 -50.29 -27.88 -11.90
N LYS A 1023 -49.69 -28.06 -10.73
CA LYS A 1023 -50.34 -28.69 -9.58
C LYS A 1023 -50.04 -27.92 -8.30
N GLY A 1024 -50.98 -27.08 -7.85
CA GLY A 1024 -50.76 -26.23 -6.67
C GLY A 1024 -49.59 -25.27 -6.91
N ASN A 1025 -48.58 -25.27 -6.04
CA ASN A 1025 -47.37 -24.46 -6.20
C ASN A 1025 -46.33 -25.07 -7.18
N GLU A 1026 -46.56 -26.26 -7.74
CA GLU A 1026 -45.59 -26.93 -8.62
C GLU A 1026 -45.91 -26.73 -10.10
N LEU A 1027 -44.97 -26.14 -10.84
CA LEU A 1027 -44.93 -26.19 -12.30
C LEU A 1027 -44.05 -27.37 -12.75
N ARG A 1028 -44.65 -28.36 -13.41
CA ARG A 1028 -43.96 -29.57 -13.90
C ARG A 1028 -43.76 -29.48 -15.40
N ILE A 1029 -42.52 -29.53 -15.86
CA ILE A 1029 -42.16 -29.38 -17.28
C ILE A 1029 -41.49 -30.65 -17.78
N ASN A 1030 -41.99 -31.22 -18.88
CA ASN A 1030 -41.27 -32.25 -19.64
C ASN A 1030 -40.09 -31.59 -20.38
N LEU A 1031 -38.97 -31.48 -19.69
CA LEU A 1031 -37.79 -30.75 -20.18
C LEU A 1031 -37.31 -31.25 -21.56
N SER A 1032 -37.53 -32.53 -21.90
CA SER A 1032 -37.09 -33.10 -23.17
C SER A 1032 -37.89 -32.58 -24.37
N SER A 1033 -39.22 -32.58 -24.29
CA SER A 1033 -40.09 -32.11 -25.37
C SER A 1033 -40.09 -30.58 -25.42
N PHE A 1034 -40.11 -29.94 -24.26
CA PHE A 1034 -40.09 -28.49 -24.15
C PHE A 1034 -38.83 -27.88 -24.77
N TYR A 1035 -37.65 -28.41 -24.45
CA TYR A 1035 -36.39 -27.85 -24.91
C TYR A 1035 -36.23 -27.91 -26.45
N GLN A 1036 -36.87 -28.88 -27.12
CA GLN A 1036 -36.91 -28.88 -28.59
C GLN A 1036 -37.75 -27.74 -29.16
N ILE A 1037 -38.90 -27.46 -28.53
CA ILE A 1037 -39.78 -26.35 -28.92
C ILE A 1037 -39.07 -25.01 -28.70
N LEU A 1038 -38.43 -24.83 -27.53
CA LEU A 1038 -37.62 -23.65 -27.24
C LEU A 1038 -36.54 -23.42 -28.30
N LYS A 1039 -35.72 -24.45 -28.59
CA LYS A 1039 -34.62 -24.32 -29.56
C LYS A 1039 -35.12 -23.92 -30.96
N LYS A 1040 -36.30 -24.43 -31.34
CA LYS A 1040 -36.96 -24.06 -32.59
C LYS A 1040 -37.48 -22.62 -32.55
N TRP A 1041 -38.16 -22.23 -31.47
CA TRP A 1041 -38.66 -20.86 -31.26
C TRP A 1041 -37.51 -19.83 -31.28
N CYS A 1042 -36.43 -20.07 -30.53
CA CYS A 1042 -35.28 -19.17 -30.50
C CYS A 1042 -34.62 -19.01 -31.89
N LYS A 1043 -34.56 -20.08 -32.68
CA LYS A 1043 -34.03 -20.04 -34.05
C LYS A 1043 -34.92 -19.21 -34.97
N ASP A 1044 -36.22 -19.46 -34.92
CA ASP A 1044 -37.20 -18.88 -35.85
C ASP A 1044 -37.52 -17.40 -35.53
N TYR A 1045 -37.41 -16.99 -34.25
CA TYR A 1045 -37.63 -15.62 -33.78
C TYR A 1045 -36.33 -14.82 -33.56
N HIS A 1046 -35.16 -15.38 -33.91
CA HIS A 1046 -33.84 -14.75 -33.75
C HIS A 1046 -33.61 -14.22 -32.33
N PHE A 1047 -33.81 -15.09 -31.35
CA PHE A 1047 -33.61 -14.75 -29.95
C PHE A 1047 -32.15 -14.31 -29.69
N ASP A 1048 -31.98 -13.08 -29.20
CA ASP A 1048 -30.67 -12.45 -28.96
C ASP A 1048 -29.94 -12.95 -27.69
N GLY A 1049 -30.57 -13.82 -26.88
CA GLY A 1049 -29.99 -14.35 -25.65
C GLY A 1049 -29.20 -15.67 -25.83
N GLU A 1050 -28.30 -15.98 -24.88
CA GLU A 1050 -27.53 -17.22 -24.87
C GLU A 1050 -28.44 -18.45 -24.65
N ILE A 1051 -28.36 -19.43 -25.55
CA ILE A 1051 -29.13 -20.68 -25.47
C ILE A 1051 -28.26 -21.78 -24.85
N LEU A 1052 -28.43 -22.04 -23.56
CA LEU A 1052 -27.73 -23.11 -22.84
C LEU A 1052 -28.08 -24.49 -23.40
N SER A 1053 -27.11 -25.40 -23.47
CA SER A 1053 -27.38 -26.82 -23.77
C SER A 1053 -28.29 -27.45 -22.70
N LYS A 1054 -29.11 -28.46 -23.07
CA LYS A 1054 -30.02 -29.11 -22.11
C LYS A 1054 -29.33 -29.60 -20.82
N PRO A 1055 -28.13 -30.23 -20.84
CA PRO A 1055 -27.41 -30.59 -19.62
C PRO A 1055 -26.93 -29.37 -18.81
N ALA A 1056 -26.46 -28.31 -19.48
CA ALA A 1056 -26.03 -27.09 -18.81
C ALA A 1056 -27.20 -26.35 -18.15
N LEU A 1057 -28.33 -26.25 -18.86
CA LEU A 1057 -29.57 -25.69 -18.33
C LEU A 1057 -30.03 -26.46 -17.08
N LEU A 1058 -30.07 -27.79 -17.14
CA LEU A 1058 -30.45 -28.60 -15.97
C LEU A 1058 -29.47 -28.43 -14.81
N LYS A 1059 -28.16 -28.32 -15.09
CA LYS A 1059 -27.12 -28.08 -14.08
C LYS A 1059 -27.31 -26.74 -13.38
N GLN A 1060 -27.59 -25.67 -14.13
CA GLN A 1060 -27.80 -24.33 -13.59
C GLN A 1060 -29.15 -24.18 -12.88
N ILE A 1061 -30.24 -24.75 -13.41
CA ILE A 1061 -31.54 -24.71 -12.73
C ILE A 1061 -31.44 -25.40 -11.35
N ARG A 1062 -30.67 -26.47 -11.21
CA ARG A 1062 -30.51 -27.17 -9.91
C ARG A 1062 -29.92 -26.32 -8.80
N SER A 1063 -29.19 -25.25 -9.11
CA SER A 1063 -28.65 -24.32 -8.12
C SER A 1063 -29.58 -23.14 -7.81
N GLN A 1064 -30.75 -23.06 -8.46
CA GLN A 1064 -31.69 -21.97 -8.30
C GLN A 1064 -32.68 -22.22 -7.16
N PRO A 1065 -33.11 -21.18 -6.42
CA PRO A 1065 -33.99 -21.32 -5.26
C PRO A 1065 -35.39 -21.84 -5.62
N TYR A 1066 -35.82 -21.66 -6.87
CA TYR A 1066 -37.11 -22.14 -7.38
C TYR A 1066 -37.08 -23.59 -7.88
N PHE A 1067 -35.93 -24.27 -7.85
CA PHE A 1067 -35.85 -25.69 -8.20
C PHE A 1067 -36.30 -26.58 -7.05
N ILE A 1068 -37.29 -27.45 -7.33
CA ILE A 1068 -37.77 -28.43 -6.36
C ILE A 1068 -37.12 -29.80 -6.63
N HIS A 1069 -37.36 -30.37 -7.81
CA HIS A 1069 -36.87 -31.71 -8.16
C HIS A 1069 -36.71 -31.93 -9.66
N TYR A 1070 -35.88 -32.92 -10.04
CA TYR A 1070 -35.83 -33.49 -11.38
C TYR A 1070 -36.06 -35.00 -11.32
N LYS A 1071 -37.30 -35.45 -11.54
CA LYS A 1071 -37.69 -36.85 -11.38
C LYS A 1071 -38.78 -37.26 -12.37
N LYS A 1072 -39.01 -38.57 -12.52
CA LYS A 1072 -40.21 -39.05 -13.21
C LYS A 1072 -41.43 -38.54 -12.45
N ALA A 1073 -42.22 -37.70 -13.09
CA ALA A 1073 -43.41 -37.11 -12.48
C ALA A 1073 -44.60 -37.22 -13.42
N GLN A 1074 -45.79 -37.27 -12.83
CA GLN A 1074 -47.02 -37.41 -13.58
C GLN A 1074 -47.40 -36.06 -14.21
N ILE A 1075 -47.44 -36.03 -15.54
CA ILE A 1075 -47.97 -34.92 -16.35
C ILE A 1075 -49.42 -35.24 -16.82
N MET A 1076 -49.83 -36.52 -16.83
CA MET A 1076 -51.19 -36.96 -17.21
C MET A 1076 -51.89 -37.74 -16.09
N PRO A 1077 -53.20 -37.54 -15.82
CA PRO A 1077 -53.89 -38.16 -14.69
C PRO A 1077 -54.03 -39.70 -14.69
N LYS A 1078 -53.69 -40.41 -15.79
CA LYS A 1078 -54.07 -41.85 -15.96
C LYS A 1078 -52.95 -42.89 -16.18
N LYS A 1079 -51.66 -42.60 -15.94
CA LYS A 1079 -50.60 -43.63 -15.95
C LYS A 1079 -49.57 -43.45 -14.82
N PRO A 1080 -49.26 -44.48 -14.00
CA PRO A 1080 -48.14 -44.43 -13.06
C PRO A 1080 -46.80 -44.52 -13.81
N GLY A 1081 -45.90 -43.57 -13.54
CA GLY A 1081 -44.59 -43.45 -14.20
C GLY A 1081 -44.61 -42.54 -15.44
N GLY A 1082 -44.56 -41.22 -15.23
CA GLY A 1082 -44.49 -40.21 -16.30
C GLY A 1082 -43.05 -39.90 -16.76
N PRO A 1083 -42.89 -38.96 -17.71
CA PRO A 1083 -41.57 -38.54 -18.20
C PRO A 1083 -40.73 -37.88 -17.09
N LEU A 1084 -39.42 -37.77 -17.31
CA LEU A 1084 -38.54 -36.97 -16.45
C LEU A 1084 -38.94 -35.50 -16.54
N CYS A 1085 -39.45 -34.99 -15.43
CA CYS A 1085 -39.95 -33.62 -15.32
C CYS A 1085 -38.98 -32.78 -14.50
N LEU A 1086 -38.81 -31.55 -14.94
CA LEU A 1086 -38.32 -30.46 -14.11
C LEU A 1086 -39.50 -29.91 -13.30
N ILE A 1087 -39.36 -29.85 -11.98
CA ILE A 1087 -40.40 -29.34 -11.07
C ILE A 1087 -39.90 -28.05 -10.45
N LEU A 1088 -40.60 -26.94 -10.72
CA LEU A 1088 -40.30 -25.60 -10.23
C LEU A 1088 -41.41 -25.09 -9.30
N GLY A 1089 -41.04 -24.30 -8.30
CA GLY A 1089 -41.97 -23.67 -7.37
C GLY A 1089 -42.47 -22.32 -7.89
N LEU A 1090 -43.79 -22.14 -8.04
CA LEU A 1090 -44.37 -20.90 -8.57
C LEU A 1090 -44.17 -19.70 -7.64
N SER A 1091 -44.28 -19.91 -6.33
CA SER A 1091 -44.04 -18.87 -5.31
C SER A 1091 -42.58 -18.44 -5.28
N GLU A 1092 -41.67 -19.40 -5.43
CA GLU A 1092 -40.22 -19.20 -5.45
C GLU A 1092 -39.76 -18.56 -6.76
N LEU A 1093 -40.43 -18.84 -7.88
CA LEU A 1093 -40.25 -18.13 -9.15
C LEU A 1093 -40.60 -16.64 -9.00
N ARG A 1094 -41.75 -16.31 -8.37
CA ARG A 1094 -42.11 -14.91 -8.04
C ARG A 1094 -41.09 -14.24 -7.14
N ALA A 1095 -40.62 -14.94 -6.11
CA ALA A 1095 -39.60 -14.43 -5.19
C ALA A 1095 -38.24 -14.18 -5.89
N SER A 1096 -38.00 -14.85 -7.02
CA SER A 1096 -36.83 -14.66 -7.89
C SER A 1096 -37.08 -13.66 -9.02
N ASN A 1097 -38.14 -12.85 -8.90
CA ASN A 1097 -38.55 -11.81 -9.85
C ASN A 1097 -38.90 -12.31 -11.27
N ILE A 1098 -39.18 -13.61 -11.45
CA ILE A 1098 -39.60 -14.16 -12.74
C ILE A 1098 -41.11 -13.92 -12.90
N GLU A 1099 -41.52 -13.26 -13.99
CA GLU A 1099 -42.93 -13.04 -14.28
C GLU A 1099 -43.65 -14.36 -14.57
N ILE A 1100 -44.27 -14.94 -13.54
CA ILE A 1100 -45.27 -15.99 -13.73
C ILE A 1100 -46.60 -15.33 -14.08
N TYR A 1101 -46.74 -14.96 -15.35
CA TYR A 1101 -48.04 -14.75 -16.00
C TYR A 1101 -49.02 -15.81 -15.49
N ASP A 1102 -50.34 -15.53 -15.39
CA ASP A 1102 -51.35 -16.39 -14.73
C ASP A 1102 -51.46 -17.81 -15.33
N ILE A 1103 -50.42 -18.63 -15.11
CA ILE A 1103 -50.23 -20.00 -15.57
C ILE A 1103 -51.00 -20.86 -14.57
N CYS A 1104 -52.32 -20.74 -14.74
CA CYS A 1104 -53.38 -21.56 -14.21
C CYS A 1104 -53.54 -21.64 -12.67
N GLU A 1105 -54.43 -20.79 -12.13
CA GLU A 1105 -55.61 -21.33 -11.43
C GLU A 1105 -56.48 -22.13 -12.42
N GLY A 1106 -55.97 -23.27 -12.87
CA GLY A 1106 -56.56 -24.03 -13.96
C GLY A 1106 -57.82 -24.77 -13.53
N SER A 1107 -58.83 -24.76 -14.39
CA SER A 1107 -59.88 -25.79 -14.52
C SER A 1107 -61.04 -25.86 -13.50
N ALA A 1108 -61.00 -25.16 -12.36
CA ALA A 1108 -62.17 -25.00 -11.48
C ALA A 1108 -63.00 -23.75 -11.80
N ALA A 1109 -62.35 -22.61 -12.05
CA ALA A 1109 -63.01 -21.32 -12.27
C ALA A 1109 -63.71 -21.20 -13.65
N LYS A 1110 -63.14 -21.76 -14.73
CA LYS A 1110 -63.77 -21.75 -16.07
C LYS A 1110 -65.05 -22.59 -16.14
N LYS A 1111 -65.18 -23.66 -15.33
CA LYS A 1111 -66.43 -24.43 -15.21
C LYS A 1111 -67.48 -23.75 -14.32
N GLN A 1112 -67.07 -22.97 -13.32
CA GLN A 1112 -68.01 -22.17 -12.52
C GLN A 1112 -68.49 -20.91 -13.25
N GLN A 1113 -67.66 -20.25 -14.06
CA GLN A 1113 -68.11 -19.11 -14.88
C GLN A 1113 -68.99 -19.52 -16.06
N GLN A 1114 -68.76 -20.67 -16.70
CA GLN A 1114 -69.67 -21.19 -17.74
C GLN A 1114 -71.00 -21.71 -17.15
N ASN A 1115 -71.00 -22.27 -15.93
CA ASN A 1115 -72.23 -22.65 -15.25
C ASN A 1115 -72.99 -21.46 -14.63
N MET A 1116 -72.32 -20.34 -14.33
CA MET A 1116 -72.99 -19.10 -13.88
C MET A 1116 -73.54 -18.24 -15.02
N GLN A 1117 -73.12 -18.46 -16.28
CA GLN A 1117 -73.69 -17.78 -17.44
C GLN A 1117 -74.93 -18.47 -18.05
N GLN A 1118 -75.36 -19.62 -17.52
CA GLN A 1118 -76.66 -20.24 -17.86
C GLN A 1118 -77.76 -20.03 -16.82
N ILE A 1119 -77.48 -19.29 -15.74
CA ILE A 1119 -78.47 -19.00 -14.70
C ILE A 1119 -78.35 -17.52 -14.33
N ASN A 1120 -78.84 -16.65 -15.22
CA ASN A 1120 -79.47 -15.35 -14.94
C ASN A 1120 -79.39 -14.42 -16.15
N THR A 1121 -80.33 -14.60 -17.09
CA THR A 1121 -81.31 -13.54 -17.41
C THR A 1121 -82.55 -14.19 -18.07
N PRO A 1122 -83.75 -13.60 -17.91
CA PRO A 1122 -85.04 -14.20 -18.28
C PRO A 1122 -85.20 -14.48 -19.77
#